data_AF-A0A7U2F8I3-F1
#
_entry.id   AF-A0A7U2F8I3-F1
#
_cell.length_a   1.000
_cell.length_b   1.000
_cell.length_c   1.000
_cell.angle_alpha   90.00
_cell.angle_beta   90.00
_cell.angle_gamma   90.00
#
_symmetry.space_group_name_H-M   'P 1'
#
loop_
_entity.id
_entity.type
_entity.pdbx_description
1 polymer ?
#
loop_
_entity_poly.entity_id
_entity_poly.type
_entity_poly.pdbx_seq_one_letter_code
_entity_poly.pdbx_strand_id
1 'polypeptide(L)'
;MRRPNFTHCGQTYMSNPSLISRYNYTGSVLNIPSNPLTQITYEGCKAVCGSGNAYYPWVEISATVTTWVLPILGALLQAPFESNAFWRTFKAVNRWIGSPISSLACILWDVQISGKCAMFVDMAVPYNETPDVNSEFASMRDSFYILMNLNQYKMKPVISMTREAEGLLRIVLFSKGLKLVGRKKTLSQMRYRLAEDLRSNRRRGVVPIFISTLWFLFALGISIEAAFGDVGSNIQAHNLAMGLFISWLPILILCSIIDRNPVASDDVQRKLNKLVDAVCDSLLHGDNRIDFIASFRDMPEAQQMAYWVEKIAARAEVIKGNYFCGFSGQARTRFHYGAAYAILSDIEKAYISEHGRGWLDNPREARAALVLGQVDRGFTWLHVSSYSTIHHPLKPASDGRQFWQVLCSIFLVGGTSAGAFVLSYNTPTVGLGCRTGGYLIFFVVALVLLLAEIAVWWGTSPLRKHEQFHERLEQYTRRLASRHHRPKHTSLPGLASPKSTLSYMLGMIESAVTQLAMFPLRILPSKSKKKKLEATRARLKDHFATLQNLTTRNWLQRAFFTPLECFNMAWACYLIFAQTIGAFNNCACMTSTWAGVGGYLDFTQFNIANGSLVEKYWIQGTAITCVVMGLGMGYIVLEWLMQAHLSTEDYNDAMAGLRHVRRFRRFTYWVRYPSSLLASFMAKMLGACQIRRDSDTRVLVWSKERTYQPAVGQTIVKLANNVQHLPFYEVDRDAHGEAI
;
A
#
# COMPACT_ATOMS: atom_id res chain seq x y z
N MET A 1 20.69 20.29 -37.79
CA MET A 1 21.23 18.92 -37.59
C MET A 1 20.67 18.02 -38.68
N ARG A 2 21.51 17.23 -39.36
CA ARG A 2 21.07 16.28 -40.41
C ARG A 2 20.26 15.15 -39.75
N ARG A 3 19.07 14.84 -40.28
CA ARG A 3 18.27 13.69 -39.82
C ARG A 3 18.90 12.40 -40.39
N PRO A 4 19.18 11.40 -39.56
CA PRO A 4 19.77 10.15 -40.04
C PRO A 4 18.74 9.38 -40.88
N ASN A 5 19.19 8.85 -42.01
CA ASN A 5 18.49 7.82 -42.78
C ASN A 5 19.40 6.59 -42.79
N PHE A 6 19.18 5.66 -41.86
CA PHE A 6 20.08 4.53 -41.64
C PHE A 6 20.23 3.63 -42.87
N THR A 7 19.19 3.51 -43.70
CA THR A 7 19.24 2.77 -44.96
C THR A 7 20.23 3.40 -45.93
N HIS A 8 20.11 4.72 -46.17
CA HIS A 8 21.02 5.45 -47.06
C HIS A 8 22.45 5.51 -46.49
N CYS A 9 22.59 5.72 -45.18
CA CYS A 9 23.89 5.69 -44.52
C CYS A 9 24.59 4.37 -44.68
N GLY A 10 23.86 3.27 -44.48
CA GLY A 10 24.40 1.93 -44.57
C GLY A 10 24.93 1.64 -45.96
N GLN A 11 24.18 2.00 -47.00
CA GLN A 11 24.65 1.93 -48.39
C GLN A 11 25.91 2.76 -48.62
N THR A 12 25.99 3.96 -48.05
CA THR A 12 27.18 4.84 -48.16
C THR A 12 28.40 4.24 -47.46
N TYR A 13 28.23 3.65 -46.28
CA TYR A 13 29.31 3.03 -45.53
C TYR A 13 29.81 1.75 -46.22
N MET A 14 28.91 0.84 -46.57
CA MET A 14 29.23 -0.46 -47.17
C MET A 14 29.86 -0.34 -48.57
N SER A 15 29.59 0.75 -49.30
CA SER A 15 30.16 0.99 -50.63
C SER A 15 31.52 1.70 -50.63
N ASN A 16 31.97 2.25 -49.49
CA ASN A 16 33.17 3.09 -49.44
C ASN A 16 34.27 2.48 -48.55
N PRO A 17 35.33 1.89 -49.15
CA PRO A 17 36.43 1.27 -48.41
C PRO A 17 37.14 2.21 -47.43
N SER A 18 37.20 3.52 -47.73
CA SER A 18 37.87 4.50 -46.86
C SER A 18 37.11 4.77 -45.56
N LEU A 19 35.77 4.68 -45.59
CA LEU A 19 34.94 4.79 -44.39
C LEU A 19 35.04 3.53 -43.53
N ILE A 20 35.10 2.37 -44.18
CA ILE A 20 35.28 1.07 -43.52
C ILE A 20 36.61 1.03 -42.78
N SER A 21 37.72 1.38 -43.44
CA SER A 21 39.05 1.37 -42.79
C SER A 21 39.15 2.30 -41.59
N ARG A 22 38.35 3.38 -41.57
CA ARG A 22 38.39 4.41 -40.53
C ARG A 22 37.45 4.14 -39.35
N TYR A 23 36.29 3.55 -39.61
CA TYR A 23 35.21 3.43 -38.63
C TYR A 23 34.70 2.00 -38.44
N ASN A 24 35.41 0.98 -38.91
CA ASN A 24 35.07 -0.40 -38.62
C ASN A 24 35.02 -0.66 -37.12
N TYR A 25 34.10 -1.54 -36.71
CA TYR A 25 34.04 -2.03 -35.35
C TYR A 25 34.73 -3.39 -35.25
N THR A 26 35.69 -3.50 -34.33
CA THR A 26 36.49 -4.71 -34.07
C THR A 26 36.27 -5.30 -32.67
N GLY A 27 35.37 -4.69 -31.88
CA GLY A 27 35.08 -5.14 -30.52
C GLY A 27 34.16 -6.37 -30.48
N SER A 28 33.79 -6.77 -29.26
CA SER A 28 32.84 -7.87 -29.06
C SER A 28 31.46 -7.51 -29.63
N VAL A 29 30.88 -8.43 -30.40
CA VAL A 29 29.53 -8.33 -30.96
C VAL A 29 28.61 -9.36 -30.29
N LEU A 30 27.34 -9.02 -30.12
CA LEU A 30 26.34 -9.87 -29.46
C LEU A 30 25.41 -10.50 -30.51
N ASN A 31 25.24 -11.82 -30.46
CA ASN A 31 24.27 -12.59 -31.26
C ASN A 31 24.40 -12.48 -32.80
N ILE A 32 25.48 -11.88 -33.32
CA ILE A 32 25.77 -11.75 -34.75
C ILE A 32 27.26 -11.99 -35.01
N PRO A 33 27.66 -12.47 -36.21
CA PRO A 33 29.08 -12.61 -36.55
C PRO A 33 29.75 -11.22 -36.65
N SER A 34 31.01 -11.13 -36.23
CA SER A 34 31.78 -9.89 -36.42
C SER A 34 32.06 -9.69 -37.90
N ASN A 35 31.60 -8.57 -38.44
CA ASN A 35 31.80 -8.20 -39.84
C ASN A 35 32.11 -6.69 -39.94
N PRO A 36 33.39 -6.32 -40.12
CA PRO A 36 33.79 -4.92 -40.19
C PRO A 36 33.23 -4.19 -41.43
N LEU A 37 32.70 -4.90 -42.42
CA LEU A 37 32.08 -4.30 -43.61
C LEU A 37 30.69 -3.74 -43.34
N THR A 38 29.95 -4.32 -42.39
CA THR A 38 28.56 -3.94 -42.07
C THR A 38 28.45 -3.22 -40.73
N GLN A 39 29.46 -3.37 -39.85
CA GLN A 39 29.46 -2.89 -38.47
C GLN A 39 30.31 -1.63 -38.31
N ILE A 40 29.63 -0.54 -37.97
CA ILE A 40 30.24 0.78 -37.79
C ILE A 40 30.32 1.16 -36.31
N THR A 41 31.38 1.86 -35.91
CA THR A 41 31.51 2.47 -34.57
C THR A 41 30.53 3.63 -34.35
N TYR A 42 30.31 4.01 -33.10
CA TYR A 42 29.49 5.19 -32.75
C TYR A 42 29.97 6.49 -33.43
N GLU A 43 31.27 6.74 -33.42
CA GLU A 43 31.85 7.94 -34.05
C GLU A 43 31.62 7.93 -35.57
N GLY A 44 31.78 6.76 -36.20
CA GLY A 44 31.47 6.56 -37.61
C GLY A 44 29.99 6.78 -37.93
N CYS A 45 29.08 6.23 -37.11
CA CYS A 45 27.64 6.45 -37.30
C CYS A 45 27.31 7.94 -37.25
N LYS A 46 27.85 8.68 -36.29
CA LYS A 46 27.63 10.12 -36.16
C LYS A 46 28.22 10.90 -37.35
N ALA A 47 29.36 10.47 -37.88
CA ALA A 47 30.00 11.10 -39.04
C ALA A 47 29.21 10.85 -40.34
N VAL A 48 28.73 9.63 -40.56
CA VAL A 48 28.05 9.21 -41.79
C VAL A 48 26.56 9.59 -41.78
N CYS A 49 25.87 9.37 -40.66
CA CYS A 49 24.43 9.61 -40.52
C CYS A 49 24.04 10.94 -39.87
N GLY A 50 24.96 11.59 -39.16
CA GLY A 50 24.67 12.80 -38.39
C GLY A 50 24.15 12.53 -36.98
N SER A 51 23.83 13.61 -36.26
CA SER A 51 23.49 13.58 -34.83
C SER A 51 21.99 13.73 -34.52
N GLY A 52 21.11 13.72 -35.53
CA GLY A 52 19.67 13.86 -35.36
C GLY A 52 18.96 12.56 -34.95
N ASN A 53 17.62 12.62 -34.86
CA ASN A 53 16.75 11.46 -34.63
C ASN A 53 15.97 11.11 -35.91
N ALA A 54 15.79 9.81 -36.17
CA ALA A 54 14.91 9.27 -37.21
C ALA A 54 13.53 8.96 -36.61
N TYR A 55 12.66 9.96 -36.55
CA TYR A 55 11.28 9.79 -36.05
C TYR A 55 10.47 8.84 -36.94
N TYR A 56 9.55 8.10 -36.31
CA TYR A 56 8.62 7.23 -37.02
C TYR A 56 7.62 8.04 -37.87
N PRO A 57 7.13 7.50 -39.00
CA PRO A 57 6.01 8.07 -39.74
C PRO A 57 4.72 8.05 -38.91
N TRP A 58 3.78 8.93 -39.27
CA TRP A 58 2.51 9.08 -38.54
C TRP A 58 1.71 7.77 -38.41
N VAL A 59 1.78 6.89 -39.41
CA VAL A 59 1.09 5.59 -39.40
C VAL A 59 1.56 4.73 -38.22
N GLU A 60 2.86 4.66 -37.98
CA GLU A 60 3.45 3.90 -36.87
C GLU A 60 3.18 4.56 -35.51
N ILE A 61 3.28 5.90 -35.45
CA ILE A 61 2.97 6.68 -34.26
C ILE A 61 1.51 6.47 -33.85
N SER A 62 0.57 6.64 -34.78
CA SER A 62 -0.86 6.52 -34.52
C SER A 62 -1.25 5.10 -34.11
N ALA A 63 -0.67 4.07 -34.72
CA ALA A 63 -0.86 2.68 -34.31
C ALA A 63 -0.40 2.42 -32.87
N THR A 64 0.76 2.97 -32.48
CA THR A 64 1.28 2.83 -31.11
C THR A 64 0.41 3.58 -30.10
N VAL A 65 -0.08 4.78 -30.46
CA VAL A 65 -0.98 5.59 -29.63
C VAL A 65 -2.31 4.88 -29.39
N THR A 66 -2.93 4.33 -30.43
CA THR A 66 -4.22 3.63 -30.30
C THR A 66 -4.11 2.32 -29.53
N THR A 67 -2.99 1.61 -29.70
CA THR A 67 -2.77 0.30 -29.05
C THR A 67 -2.45 0.42 -27.57
N TRP A 68 -1.68 1.43 -27.16
CA TRP A 68 -1.18 1.50 -25.78
C TRP A 68 -1.56 2.79 -25.06
N VAL A 69 -1.33 3.95 -25.66
CA VAL A 69 -1.53 5.23 -24.98
C VAL A 69 -3.00 5.44 -24.63
N LEU A 70 -3.92 5.18 -25.56
CA LEU A 70 -5.35 5.32 -25.32
C LEU A 70 -5.88 4.34 -24.25
N PRO A 71 -5.57 3.02 -24.29
CA PRO A 71 -5.95 2.11 -23.21
C PRO A 71 -5.38 2.48 -21.85
N ILE A 72 -4.13 2.95 -21.77
CA ILE A 72 -3.51 3.42 -20.52
C ILE A 72 -4.26 4.62 -19.97
N LEU A 73 -4.55 5.61 -20.82
CA LEU A 73 -5.34 6.78 -20.41
C LEU A 73 -6.74 6.37 -19.99
N GLY A 74 -7.39 5.45 -20.70
CA GLY A 74 -8.69 4.89 -20.33
C GLY A 74 -8.65 4.24 -18.94
N ALA A 75 -7.66 3.39 -18.68
CA ALA A 75 -7.48 2.73 -17.39
C ALA A 75 -7.21 3.75 -16.27
N LEU A 76 -6.36 4.76 -16.52
CA LEU A 76 -6.10 5.84 -15.57
C LEU A 76 -7.34 6.67 -15.29
N LEU A 77 -8.16 7.02 -16.29
CA LEU A 77 -9.39 7.79 -16.11
C LEU A 77 -10.43 7.05 -15.27
N GLN A 78 -10.41 5.71 -15.30
CA GLN A 78 -11.26 4.87 -14.46
C GLN A 78 -10.68 4.63 -13.07
N ALA A 79 -9.45 5.09 -12.82
CA ALA A 79 -8.86 4.96 -11.51
C ALA A 79 -9.69 5.76 -10.47
N PRO A 80 -9.69 5.30 -9.21
CA PRO A 80 -10.64 5.76 -8.20
C PRO A 80 -10.30 7.15 -7.64
N PHE A 81 -10.45 8.20 -8.45
CA PHE A 81 -10.11 9.58 -8.09
C PHE A 81 -11.13 10.25 -7.17
N GLU A 82 -10.63 11.23 -6.39
CA GLU A 82 -11.46 12.09 -5.54
C GLU A 82 -12.00 13.26 -6.38
N SER A 83 -13.32 13.46 -6.38
CA SER A 83 -13.96 14.59 -7.05
C SER A 83 -13.49 15.92 -6.46
N ASN A 84 -13.35 16.96 -7.30
CA ASN A 84 -12.95 18.32 -6.90
C ASN A 84 -11.60 18.45 -6.17
N ALA A 85 -10.73 17.44 -6.25
CA ALA A 85 -9.43 17.42 -5.56
C ALA A 85 -8.25 17.18 -6.51
N PHE A 86 -8.08 18.06 -7.50
CA PHE A 86 -7.04 17.94 -8.55
C PHE A 86 -5.65 17.57 -8.01
N TRP A 87 -5.14 18.30 -7.02
CA TRP A 87 -3.81 18.06 -6.45
C TRP A 87 -3.70 16.75 -5.66
N ARG A 88 -4.79 16.25 -5.08
CA ARG A 88 -4.79 14.94 -4.40
C ARG A 88 -4.75 13.82 -5.44
N THR A 89 -5.51 13.98 -6.52
CA THR A 89 -5.49 13.07 -7.67
C THR A 89 -4.11 13.03 -8.32
N PHE A 90 -3.50 14.18 -8.61
CA PHE A 90 -2.16 14.24 -9.18
C PHE A 90 -1.12 13.57 -8.28
N LYS A 91 -1.16 13.80 -6.97
CA LYS A 91 -0.26 13.14 -6.01
C LYS A 91 -0.45 11.62 -5.95
N ALA A 92 -1.69 11.14 -6.07
CA ALA A 92 -1.98 9.71 -6.12
C ALA A 92 -1.38 9.08 -7.39
N VAL A 93 -1.61 9.69 -8.57
CA VAL A 93 -1.02 9.25 -9.84
C VAL A 93 0.51 9.25 -9.77
N ASN A 94 1.10 10.33 -9.24
CA ASN A 94 2.54 10.43 -9.06
C ASN A 94 3.11 9.30 -8.20
N ARG A 95 2.40 8.92 -7.13
CA ARG A 95 2.82 7.82 -6.27
C ARG A 95 2.64 6.46 -6.94
N TRP A 96 1.51 6.24 -7.62
CA TRP A 96 1.22 4.97 -8.31
C TRP A 96 2.20 4.69 -9.45
N ILE A 97 2.49 5.70 -10.29
CA ILE A 97 3.39 5.54 -11.44
C ILE A 97 4.86 5.70 -11.02
N GLY A 98 5.15 6.65 -10.11
CA GLY A 98 6.52 6.91 -9.66
C GLY A 98 7.06 5.88 -8.67
N SER A 99 6.20 5.21 -7.90
CA SER A 99 6.57 4.18 -6.92
C SER A 99 5.63 2.96 -6.95
N PRO A 100 5.53 2.27 -8.10
CA PRO A 100 4.53 1.22 -8.30
C PRO A 100 4.73 0.04 -7.34
N ILE A 101 5.98 -0.33 -7.04
CA ILE A 101 6.32 -1.43 -6.13
C ILE A 101 5.81 -1.15 -4.70
N SER A 102 6.05 0.06 -4.20
CA SER A 102 5.58 0.48 -2.86
C SER A 102 4.06 0.58 -2.82
N SER A 103 3.46 1.15 -3.88
CA SER A 103 2.01 1.28 -3.97
C SER A 103 1.31 -0.08 -4.00
N LEU A 104 1.80 -1.02 -4.82
CA LEU A 104 1.30 -2.39 -4.85
C LEU A 104 1.49 -3.10 -3.51
N ALA A 105 2.64 -2.95 -2.85
CA ALA A 105 2.87 -3.57 -1.53
C ALA A 105 1.82 -3.10 -0.50
N CYS A 106 1.56 -1.79 -0.44
CA CYS A 106 0.54 -1.22 0.45
C CYS A 106 -0.88 -1.68 0.10
N ILE A 107 -1.23 -1.74 -1.19
CA ILE A 107 -2.58 -2.17 -1.59
C ILE A 107 -2.77 -3.67 -1.30
N LEU A 108 -1.78 -4.51 -1.64
CA LEU A 108 -1.82 -5.94 -1.37
C LEU A 108 -1.91 -6.23 0.14
N TRP A 109 -1.27 -5.40 0.96
CA TRP A 109 -1.41 -5.42 2.41
C TRP A 109 -2.86 -5.17 2.86
N ASP A 110 -3.52 -4.13 2.33
CA ASP A 110 -4.90 -3.81 2.65
C ASP A 110 -5.89 -4.88 2.14
N VAL A 111 -5.61 -5.47 0.98
CA VAL A 111 -6.36 -6.64 0.45
C VAL A 111 -6.22 -7.84 1.39
N GLN A 112 -5.02 -8.11 1.91
CA GLN A 112 -4.81 -9.20 2.86
C GLN A 112 -5.55 -8.98 4.18
N ILE A 113 -5.56 -7.76 4.70
CA ILE A 113 -6.34 -7.38 5.89
C ILE A 113 -7.83 -7.67 5.65
N SER A 114 -8.33 -7.29 4.48
CA SER A 114 -9.71 -7.52 4.08
C SER A 114 -10.05 -9.01 3.97
N GLY A 115 -9.14 -9.80 3.39
CA GLY A 115 -9.23 -11.26 3.34
C GLY A 115 -9.24 -11.91 4.73
N LYS A 116 -8.52 -11.35 5.71
CA LYS A 116 -8.58 -11.79 7.10
C LYS A 116 -9.92 -11.50 7.75
N CYS A 117 -10.49 -10.30 7.56
CA CYS A 117 -11.84 -9.97 8.05
C CYS A 117 -12.87 -10.99 7.52
N ALA A 118 -12.83 -11.26 6.20
CA ALA A 118 -13.70 -12.25 5.56
C ALA A 118 -13.50 -13.67 6.12
N MET A 119 -12.26 -14.05 6.43
CA MET A 119 -11.94 -15.34 7.04
C MET A 119 -12.47 -15.47 8.47
N PHE A 120 -12.36 -14.42 9.29
CA PHE A 120 -12.88 -14.43 10.66
C PHE A 120 -14.40 -14.58 10.68
N VAL A 121 -15.09 -13.88 9.77
CA VAL A 121 -16.54 -14.03 9.60
C VAL A 121 -16.89 -15.44 9.12
N ASP A 122 -16.23 -16.00 8.10
CA ASP A 122 -16.48 -17.39 7.65
C ASP A 122 -16.33 -18.42 8.78
N MET A 123 -15.32 -18.24 9.63
CA MET A 123 -15.02 -19.12 10.76
C MET A 123 -15.86 -18.86 12.01
N ALA A 124 -16.72 -17.84 12.02
CA ALA A 124 -17.58 -17.54 13.16
C ALA A 124 -18.56 -18.67 13.47
N VAL A 125 -19.01 -19.39 12.44
CA VAL A 125 -20.03 -20.45 12.54
C VAL A 125 -19.54 -21.77 11.92
N PRO A 126 -20.21 -22.90 12.24
CA PRO A 126 -19.95 -24.18 11.61
C PRO A 126 -19.99 -24.12 10.07
N TYR A 127 -19.23 -25.00 9.43
CA TYR A 127 -19.05 -24.99 7.97
C TYR A 127 -20.37 -25.17 7.18
N ASN A 128 -21.30 -25.98 7.70
CA ASN A 128 -22.57 -26.27 7.04
C ASN A 128 -23.67 -25.24 7.33
N GLU A 129 -23.43 -24.30 8.25
CA GLU A 129 -24.47 -23.39 8.72
C GLU A 129 -24.40 -22.03 8.02
N THR A 130 -25.56 -21.54 7.59
CA THR A 130 -25.76 -20.18 7.07
C THR A 130 -26.86 -19.50 7.88
N PRO A 131 -26.51 -18.74 8.93
CA PRO A 131 -27.47 -18.10 9.83
C PRO A 131 -28.36 -17.06 9.13
N ASP A 132 -29.49 -16.72 9.75
CA ASP A 132 -30.46 -15.75 9.23
C ASP A 132 -29.99 -14.29 9.35
N VAL A 133 -30.76 -13.35 8.79
CA VAL A 133 -30.45 -11.91 8.80
C VAL A 133 -30.42 -11.32 10.20
N ASN A 134 -31.21 -11.85 11.14
CA ASN A 134 -31.30 -11.34 12.51
C ASN A 134 -30.29 -11.98 13.47
N SER A 135 -29.47 -12.92 12.97
CA SER A 135 -28.47 -13.63 13.74
C SER A 135 -27.31 -12.73 14.21
N GLU A 136 -26.59 -13.23 15.21
CA GLU A 136 -25.35 -12.60 15.66
C GLU A 136 -24.25 -12.62 14.60
N PHE A 137 -24.31 -13.61 13.71
CA PHE A 137 -23.42 -13.71 12.56
C PHE A 137 -23.61 -12.52 11.60
N ALA A 138 -24.85 -12.14 11.29
CA ALA A 138 -25.13 -10.97 10.45
C ALA A 138 -24.59 -9.67 11.08
N SER A 139 -24.77 -9.51 12.40
CA SER A 139 -24.17 -8.37 13.11
C SER A 139 -22.64 -8.37 13.06
N MET A 140 -21.98 -9.53 13.15
CA MET A 140 -20.51 -9.61 13.04
C MET A 140 -20.03 -9.32 11.62
N ARG A 141 -20.76 -9.80 10.60
CA ARG A 141 -20.52 -9.47 9.19
C ARG A 141 -20.49 -7.95 8.97
N ASP A 142 -21.43 -7.22 9.58
CA ASP A 142 -21.48 -5.76 9.49
C ASP A 142 -20.28 -5.11 10.19
N SER A 143 -19.93 -5.57 11.38
CA SER A 143 -18.78 -5.06 12.13
C SER A 143 -17.46 -5.23 11.37
N PHE A 144 -17.21 -6.41 10.81
CA PHE A 144 -15.99 -6.67 10.02
C PHE A 144 -15.97 -5.93 8.68
N TYR A 145 -17.14 -5.72 8.05
CA TYR A 145 -17.23 -4.88 6.86
C TYR A 145 -16.93 -3.40 7.18
N ILE A 146 -17.45 -2.87 8.28
CA ILE A 146 -17.12 -1.52 8.76
C ILE A 146 -15.62 -1.43 9.07
N LEU A 147 -15.04 -2.42 9.74
CA LEU A 147 -13.60 -2.46 10.05
C LEU A 147 -12.72 -2.38 8.79
N MET A 148 -13.10 -3.08 7.71
CA MET A 148 -12.42 -2.95 6.41
C MET A 148 -12.46 -1.51 5.88
N ASN A 149 -13.60 -0.83 6.01
CA ASN A 149 -13.73 0.57 5.60
C ASN A 149 -12.92 1.51 6.50
N LEU A 150 -12.90 1.28 7.83
CA LEU A 150 -12.11 2.06 8.78
C LEU A 150 -10.61 2.01 8.46
N ASN A 151 -10.13 0.87 7.95
CA ASN A 151 -8.73 0.68 7.60
C ASN A 151 -8.23 1.71 6.57
N GLN A 152 -9.12 2.25 5.73
CA GLN A 152 -8.77 3.16 4.63
C GLN A 152 -8.63 4.63 5.05
N TYR A 153 -8.86 4.94 6.32
CA TYR A 153 -8.85 6.32 6.82
C TYR A 153 -7.74 6.55 7.84
N LYS A 154 -7.14 7.74 7.77
CA LYS A 154 -6.18 8.19 8.78
C LYS A 154 -6.91 8.62 10.03
N MET A 155 -6.37 8.19 11.16
CA MET A 155 -6.76 8.66 12.47
C MET A 155 -6.00 9.94 12.84
N LYS A 156 -6.56 10.74 13.75
CA LYS A 156 -5.89 11.93 14.29
C LYS A 156 -4.51 11.55 14.89
N PRO A 157 -3.39 12.23 14.53
CA PRO A 157 -2.02 11.72 14.78
C PRO A 157 -1.64 11.44 16.23
N VAL A 158 -2.21 12.18 17.18
CA VAL A 158 -1.95 11.99 18.62
C VAL A 158 -2.81 10.85 19.19
N ILE A 159 -3.98 10.61 18.58
CA ILE A 159 -5.01 9.67 19.02
C ILE A 159 -4.75 8.27 18.44
N SER A 160 -4.22 8.20 17.22
CA SER A 160 -3.87 6.95 16.54
C SER A 160 -2.84 6.10 17.28
N MET A 161 -2.22 6.64 18.32
CA MET A 161 -1.16 6.00 19.11
C MET A 161 -1.62 5.67 20.55
N THR A 162 -2.87 5.99 20.91
CA THR A 162 -3.39 5.74 22.26
C THR A 162 -4.18 4.43 22.31
N ARG A 163 -4.03 3.68 23.40
CA ARG A 163 -4.77 2.42 23.61
C ARG A 163 -6.27 2.67 23.78
N GLU A 164 -6.63 3.81 24.35
CA GLU A 164 -8.03 4.17 24.57
C GLU A 164 -8.77 4.42 23.24
N ALA A 165 -8.09 4.90 22.21
CA ALA A 165 -8.67 5.07 20.89
C ALA A 165 -8.92 3.72 20.20
N GLU A 166 -8.01 2.76 20.40
CA GLU A 166 -8.20 1.39 19.93
C GLU A 166 -9.36 0.70 20.65
N GLY A 167 -9.40 0.77 21.97
CA GLY A 167 -10.48 0.24 22.79
C GLY A 167 -11.84 0.85 22.42
N LEU A 168 -11.88 2.18 22.18
CA LEU A 168 -13.09 2.83 21.68
C LEU A 168 -13.56 2.25 20.35
N LEU A 169 -12.67 2.03 19.38
CA LEU A 169 -13.03 1.40 18.11
C LEU A 169 -13.54 -0.03 18.30
N ARG A 170 -12.99 -0.80 19.23
CA ARG A 170 -13.50 -2.14 19.55
C ARG A 170 -14.91 -2.08 20.14
N ILE A 171 -15.19 -1.12 21.02
CA ILE A 171 -16.55 -0.86 21.52
C ILE A 171 -17.48 -0.52 20.35
N VAL A 172 -17.08 0.43 19.49
CA VAL A 172 -17.86 0.85 18.31
C VAL A 172 -18.21 -0.36 17.42
N LEU A 173 -17.26 -1.27 17.20
CA LEU A 173 -17.41 -2.40 16.29
C LEU A 173 -18.14 -3.59 16.91
N PHE A 174 -17.81 -4.01 18.12
CA PHE A 174 -18.23 -5.30 18.66
C PHE A 174 -19.29 -5.22 19.78
N SER A 175 -19.48 -4.05 20.40
CA SER A 175 -20.47 -3.90 21.49
C SER A 175 -21.91 -4.02 21.00
N LYS A 176 -22.77 -4.76 21.72
CA LYS A 176 -24.22 -4.84 21.47
C LYS A 176 -25.04 -3.94 22.41
N GLY A 177 -24.61 -3.83 23.67
CA GLY A 177 -25.44 -3.32 24.78
C GLY A 177 -25.46 -1.80 24.96
N LEU A 178 -24.62 -1.05 24.25
CA LEU A 178 -24.55 0.40 24.44
C LEU A 178 -25.78 1.11 23.84
N LYS A 179 -26.60 1.72 24.71
CA LYS A 179 -27.70 2.62 24.33
C LYS A 179 -27.14 3.96 23.87
N LEU A 180 -27.65 4.49 22.77
CA LEU A 180 -27.18 5.76 22.20
C LEU A 180 -27.94 6.95 22.77
N VAL A 181 -27.21 7.95 23.24
CA VAL A 181 -27.78 9.21 23.76
C VAL A 181 -28.54 9.95 22.67
N GLY A 182 -29.74 10.45 23.00
CA GLY A 182 -30.53 11.30 22.10
C GLY A 182 -31.06 10.59 20.85
N ARG A 183 -30.97 9.25 20.77
CA ARG A 183 -31.48 8.45 19.65
C ARG A 183 -32.23 7.23 20.16
N LYS A 184 -33.42 6.96 19.62
CA LYS A 184 -34.18 5.72 19.89
C LYS A 184 -33.52 4.43 19.33
N LYS A 185 -32.32 4.51 18.76
CA LYS A 185 -31.66 3.43 18.00
C LYS A 185 -30.51 2.84 18.82
N THR A 186 -30.37 1.52 18.82
CA THR A 186 -29.22 0.85 19.43
C THR A 186 -27.95 0.99 18.58
N LEU A 187 -26.78 0.79 19.17
CA LEU A 187 -25.51 0.78 18.44
C LEU A 187 -25.50 -0.26 17.30
N SER A 188 -26.07 -1.46 17.53
CA SER A 188 -26.20 -2.50 16.51
C SER A 188 -27.03 -2.05 15.30
N GLN A 189 -28.16 -1.37 15.51
CA GLN A 189 -28.99 -0.84 14.44
C GLN A 189 -28.30 0.29 13.65
N MET A 190 -27.45 1.08 14.32
CA MET A 190 -26.67 2.11 13.65
C MET A 190 -25.56 1.49 12.78
N ARG A 191 -24.90 0.44 13.27
CA ARG A 191 -23.93 -0.34 12.48
C ARG A 191 -24.58 -1.01 11.27
N TYR A 192 -25.72 -1.67 11.45
CA TYR A 192 -26.46 -2.31 10.36
C TYR A 192 -26.75 -1.32 9.22
N ARG A 193 -27.39 -0.18 9.55
CA ARG A 193 -27.71 0.86 8.56
C ARG A 193 -26.47 1.44 7.88
N LEU A 194 -25.37 1.61 8.63
CA LEU A 194 -24.12 2.08 8.07
C LEU A 194 -23.51 1.05 7.11
N ALA A 195 -23.49 -0.22 7.48
CA ALA A 195 -22.96 -1.29 6.63
C ALA A 195 -23.79 -1.46 5.35
N GLU A 196 -25.12 -1.42 5.45
CA GLU A 196 -26.05 -1.45 4.32
C GLU A 196 -25.78 -0.31 3.32
N ASP A 197 -25.72 0.94 3.81
CA ASP A 197 -25.42 2.11 3.00
C ASP A 197 -24.00 2.08 2.38
N LEU A 198 -23.02 1.51 3.07
CA LEU A 198 -21.67 1.33 2.52
C LEU A 198 -21.61 0.23 1.44
N ARG A 199 -22.43 -0.83 1.52
CA ARG A 199 -22.45 -1.92 0.52
C ARG A 199 -23.14 -1.47 -0.78
N SER A 200 -24.27 -0.77 -0.68
CA SER A 200 -25.02 -0.30 -1.86
C SER A 200 -24.20 0.62 -2.76
N ASN A 201 -23.31 1.43 -2.16
CA ASN A 201 -22.43 2.35 -2.89
C ASN A 201 -21.25 1.69 -3.62
N ARG A 202 -20.93 0.40 -3.37
CA ARG A 202 -19.74 -0.27 -3.95
C ARG A 202 -19.94 -0.76 -5.39
N ARG A 203 -21.16 -1.20 -5.76
CA ARG A 203 -21.45 -1.92 -7.02
C ARG A 203 -21.18 -1.11 -8.30
N ARG A 204 -21.24 0.23 -8.23
CA ARG A 204 -21.22 1.11 -9.41
C ARG A 204 -19.82 1.35 -10.00
N GLY A 205 -18.75 1.03 -9.27
CA GLY A 205 -17.37 1.36 -9.69
C GLY A 205 -16.58 0.21 -10.32
N VAL A 206 -17.01 -1.04 -10.20
CA VAL A 206 -16.15 -2.21 -10.51
C VAL A 206 -16.22 -2.62 -11.99
N VAL A 207 -17.40 -2.58 -12.59
CA VAL A 207 -17.66 -3.08 -13.95
C VAL A 207 -16.80 -2.38 -15.04
N PRO A 208 -16.70 -1.03 -15.07
CA PRO A 208 -15.92 -0.34 -16.11
C PRO A 208 -14.45 -0.77 -16.13
N ILE A 209 -13.86 -1.05 -14.97
CA ILE A 209 -12.45 -1.46 -14.89
C ILE A 209 -12.23 -2.87 -15.43
N PHE A 210 -13.15 -3.80 -15.16
CA PHE A 210 -13.05 -5.12 -15.78
C PHE A 210 -13.09 -5.02 -17.30
N ILE A 211 -13.94 -4.15 -17.85
CA ILE A 211 -14.00 -3.88 -19.30
C ILE A 211 -12.68 -3.28 -19.80
N SER A 212 -12.12 -2.27 -19.10
CA SER A 212 -10.84 -1.67 -19.49
C SER A 212 -9.66 -2.65 -19.38
N THR A 213 -9.69 -3.55 -18.40
CA THR A 213 -8.67 -4.59 -18.23
C THR A 213 -8.76 -5.62 -19.36
N LEU A 214 -9.98 -6.04 -19.71
CA LEU A 214 -10.23 -6.89 -20.88
C LEU A 214 -9.75 -6.24 -22.17
N TRP A 215 -9.99 -4.94 -22.34
CA TRP A 215 -9.50 -4.20 -23.50
C TRP A 215 -7.97 -4.16 -23.57
N PHE A 216 -7.29 -3.96 -22.44
CA PHE A 216 -5.83 -4.03 -22.38
C PHE A 216 -5.31 -5.43 -22.76
N LEU A 217 -5.94 -6.51 -22.26
CA LEU A 217 -5.58 -7.88 -22.62
C LEU A 217 -5.81 -8.18 -24.10
N PHE A 218 -6.88 -7.64 -24.68
CA PHE A 218 -7.17 -7.76 -26.11
C PHE A 218 -6.12 -7.03 -26.97
N ALA A 219 -5.78 -5.79 -26.60
CA ALA A 219 -4.71 -5.02 -27.27
C ALA A 219 -3.34 -5.72 -27.18
N LEU A 220 -3.04 -6.33 -26.03
CA LEU A 220 -1.84 -7.16 -25.87
C LEU A 220 -1.87 -8.39 -26.76
N GLY A 221 -3.01 -9.09 -26.87
CA GLY A 221 -3.16 -10.24 -27.76
C GLY A 221 -2.89 -9.90 -29.22
N ILE A 222 -3.47 -8.81 -29.73
CA ILE A 222 -3.22 -8.32 -31.10
C ILE A 222 -1.74 -7.95 -31.28
N SER A 223 -1.13 -7.29 -30.29
CA SER A 223 0.28 -6.89 -30.38
C SER A 223 1.24 -8.09 -30.39
N ILE A 224 0.89 -9.16 -29.69
CA ILE A 224 1.64 -10.42 -29.72
C ILE A 224 1.52 -11.04 -31.11
N GLU A 225 0.30 -11.16 -31.65
CA GLU A 225 0.09 -11.71 -33.00
C GLU A 225 0.82 -10.90 -34.08
N ALA A 226 0.73 -9.57 -34.05
CA ALA A 226 1.45 -8.70 -34.97
C ALA A 226 2.98 -8.82 -34.85
N ALA A 227 3.51 -8.99 -33.64
CA ALA A 227 4.94 -9.18 -33.43
C ALA A 227 5.42 -10.55 -33.95
N PHE A 228 4.69 -11.63 -33.67
CA PHE A 228 5.06 -12.96 -34.14
C PHE A 228 4.73 -13.21 -35.63
N GLY A 229 3.89 -12.37 -36.24
CA GLY A 229 3.69 -12.36 -37.70
C GLY A 229 4.88 -11.80 -38.48
N ASP A 230 5.67 -10.91 -37.87
CA ASP A 230 6.84 -10.25 -38.47
C ASP A 230 8.06 -10.30 -37.51
N VAL A 231 8.47 -11.53 -37.19
CA VAL A 231 9.57 -11.78 -36.24
C VAL A 231 10.86 -11.13 -36.73
N GLY A 232 11.55 -10.45 -35.80
CA GLY A 232 12.81 -9.75 -36.07
C GLY A 232 12.62 -8.27 -36.38
N SER A 233 11.40 -7.85 -36.74
CA SER A 233 11.06 -6.45 -37.00
C SER A 233 11.25 -5.58 -35.76
N ASN A 234 12.14 -4.59 -35.86
CA ASN A 234 12.49 -3.68 -34.76
C ASN A 234 11.26 -2.89 -34.30
N ILE A 235 10.42 -2.40 -35.21
CA ILE A 235 9.23 -1.61 -34.84
C ILE A 235 8.24 -2.45 -34.04
N GLN A 236 7.93 -3.67 -34.50
CA GLN A 236 6.98 -4.55 -33.82
C GLN A 236 7.48 -5.01 -32.45
N ALA A 237 8.76 -5.38 -32.37
CA ALA A 237 9.41 -5.76 -31.11
C ALA A 237 9.23 -4.69 -30.02
N HIS A 238 9.45 -3.43 -30.41
CA HIS A 238 9.40 -2.32 -29.45
C HIS A 238 7.97 -1.89 -29.15
N ASN A 239 7.05 -2.01 -30.10
CA ASN A 239 5.64 -1.82 -29.81
C ASN A 239 5.17 -2.84 -28.75
N LEU A 240 5.53 -4.11 -28.90
CA LEU A 240 5.24 -5.16 -27.92
C LEU A 240 5.94 -4.91 -26.58
N ALA A 241 7.24 -4.57 -26.58
CA ALA A 241 8.00 -4.29 -25.35
C ALA A 241 7.38 -3.19 -24.50
N MET A 242 6.81 -2.15 -25.12
CA MET A 242 6.11 -1.08 -24.40
C MET A 242 4.87 -1.61 -23.67
N GLY A 243 4.08 -2.47 -24.31
CA GLY A 243 2.96 -3.15 -23.70
C GLY A 243 3.36 -4.06 -22.53
N LEU A 244 4.43 -4.83 -22.73
CA LEU A 244 4.98 -5.70 -21.68
C LEU A 244 5.45 -4.88 -20.46
N PHE A 245 6.13 -3.76 -20.70
CA PHE A 245 6.63 -2.87 -19.65
C PHE A 245 5.49 -2.29 -18.80
N ILE A 246 4.34 -1.97 -19.41
CA ILE A 246 3.22 -1.28 -18.73
C ILE A 246 2.21 -2.29 -18.14
N SER A 247 2.44 -3.59 -18.31
CA SER A 247 1.52 -4.65 -17.85
C SER A 247 1.29 -4.67 -16.33
N TRP A 248 2.15 -4.05 -15.51
CA TRP A 248 1.91 -3.88 -14.08
C TRP A 248 0.82 -2.84 -13.75
N LEU A 249 0.52 -1.90 -14.65
CA LEU A 249 -0.44 -0.81 -14.39
C LEU A 249 -1.88 -1.34 -14.27
N PRO A 250 -2.40 -2.18 -15.19
CA PRO A 250 -3.71 -2.82 -15.01
C PRO A 250 -3.82 -3.61 -13.70
N ILE A 251 -2.75 -4.30 -13.30
CA ILE A 251 -2.69 -5.04 -12.02
C ILE A 251 -2.86 -4.07 -10.84
N LEU A 252 -2.14 -2.94 -10.85
CA LEU A 252 -2.24 -1.89 -9.82
C LEU A 252 -3.64 -1.28 -9.76
N ILE A 253 -4.25 -0.99 -10.91
CA ILE A 253 -5.59 -0.41 -10.97
C ILE A 253 -6.62 -1.40 -10.40
N LEU A 254 -6.57 -2.67 -10.84
CA LEU A 254 -7.46 -3.73 -10.34
C LEU A 254 -7.34 -3.91 -8.82
N CYS A 255 -6.10 -3.98 -8.31
CA CYS A 255 -5.80 -3.99 -6.88
C CYS A 255 -6.44 -2.81 -6.12
N SER A 256 -6.29 -1.58 -6.65
CA SER A 256 -6.77 -0.35 -6.01
C SER A 256 -8.30 -0.31 -5.85
N ILE A 257 -9.03 -1.01 -6.72
CA ILE A 257 -10.50 -1.08 -6.65
C ILE A 257 -10.97 -2.10 -5.64
N ILE A 258 -10.27 -3.23 -5.53
CA ILE A 258 -10.60 -4.24 -4.54
C ILE A 258 -10.38 -3.70 -3.14
N ASP A 259 -9.33 -2.89 -2.95
CA ASP A 259 -9.16 -2.12 -1.74
C ASP A 259 -10.32 -1.13 -1.54
N ARG A 260 -10.77 -0.39 -2.56
CA ARG A 260 -11.87 0.60 -2.43
C ARG A 260 -13.19 -0.02 -1.94
N ASN A 261 -13.64 0.36 -0.75
CA ASN A 261 -14.89 -0.17 -0.20
C ASN A 261 -16.13 0.76 -0.38
N PRO A 262 -15.97 2.09 -0.57
CA PRO A 262 -17.04 2.94 -1.14
C PRO A 262 -16.58 4.10 -2.07
N VAL A 263 -17.49 4.62 -2.91
CA VAL A 263 -17.18 5.63 -3.95
C VAL A 263 -16.94 7.04 -3.38
N ALA A 264 -17.68 7.49 -2.36
CA ALA A 264 -17.56 8.85 -1.81
C ALA A 264 -16.76 8.87 -0.50
N SER A 265 -15.45 9.09 -0.58
CA SER A 265 -14.54 9.05 0.58
C SER A 265 -14.91 10.02 1.70
N ASP A 266 -15.29 11.25 1.38
CA ASP A 266 -15.63 12.30 2.35
C ASP A 266 -16.99 12.10 3.03
N ASP A 267 -17.96 11.51 2.32
CA ASP A 267 -19.26 11.18 2.89
C ASP A 267 -19.13 10.00 3.87
N VAL A 268 -18.36 8.98 3.49
CA VAL A 268 -18.07 7.85 4.37
C VAL A 268 -17.26 8.29 5.59
N GLN A 269 -16.27 9.17 5.43
CA GLN A 269 -15.56 9.75 6.57
C GLN A 269 -16.52 10.42 7.56
N ARG A 270 -17.48 11.21 7.07
CA ARG A 270 -18.50 11.87 7.91
C ARG A 270 -19.39 10.86 8.62
N LYS A 271 -19.85 9.82 7.92
CA LYS A 271 -20.69 8.75 8.49
C LYS A 271 -19.95 7.93 9.55
N LEU A 272 -18.67 7.60 9.32
CA LEU A 272 -17.80 6.92 10.27
C LEU A 272 -17.56 7.77 11.52
N ASN A 273 -17.21 9.04 11.36
CA ASN A 273 -17.03 9.96 12.50
C ASN A 273 -18.33 10.11 13.30
N LYS A 274 -19.49 10.20 12.63
CA LYS A 274 -20.80 10.26 13.30
C LYS A 274 -21.11 9.01 14.13
N LEU A 275 -20.60 7.84 13.73
CA LEU A 275 -20.72 6.61 14.52
C LEU A 275 -19.82 6.66 15.77
N VAL A 276 -18.55 7.06 15.60
CA VAL A 276 -17.61 7.19 16.73
C VAL A 276 -18.09 8.24 17.72
N ASP A 277 -18.50 9.42 17.24
CA ASP A 277 -18.99 10.51 18.10
C ASP A 277 -20.23 10.10 18.90
N ALA A 278 -21.15 9.33 18.31
CA ALA A 278 -22.32 8.82 19.02
C ALA A 278 -21.96 7.86 20.18
N VAL A 279 -20.90 7.06 20.01
CA VAL A 279 -20.39 6.19 21.08
C VAL A 279 -19.69 7.03 22.15
N CYS A 280 -18.87 8.01 21.78
CA CYS A 280 -18.28 8.94 22.74
C CYS A 280 -19.34 9.64 23.59
N ASP A 281 -20.39 10.19 22.96
CA ASP A 281 -21.49 10.87 23.66
C ASP A 281 -22.18 9.94 24.66
N SER A 282 -22.32 8.67 24.30
CA SER A 282 -22.97 7.66 25.14
C SER A 282 -22.10 7.21 26.31
N LEU A 283 -20.77 7.17 26.15
CA LEU A 283 -19.83 6.87 27.24
C LEU A 283 -19.62 8.06 28.19
N LEU A 284 -19.82 9.29 27.71
CA LEU A 284 -19.77 10.50 28.54
C LEU A 284 -21.01 10.64 29.44
N HIS A 285 -22.15 10.04 29.06
CA HIS A 285 -23.36 10.04 29.90
C HIS A 285 -23.24 8.96 30.99
N GLY A 286 -23.24 9.40 32.25
CA GLY A 286 -23.03 8.53 33.42
C GLY A 286 -23.96 7.32 33.47
N ASP A 287 -25.26 7.53 33.30
CA ASP A 287 -26.25 6.45 33.40
C ASP A 287 -26.05 5.37 32.33
N ASN A 288 -25.81 5.77 31.08
CA ASN A 288 -25.56 4.82 29.99
C ASN A 288 -24.24 4.06 30.16
N ARG A 289 -23.22 4.72 30.75
CA ARG A 289 -21.94 4.08 31.06
C ARG A 289 -22.11 3.04 32.17
N ILE A 290 -22.83 3.37 33.23
CA ILE A 290 -23.13 2.46 34.34
C ILE A 290 -23.95 1.27 33.85
N ASP A 291 -25.00 1.51 33.05
CA ASP A 291 -25.79 0.46 32.39
C ASP A 291 -24.92 -0.46 31.53
N PHE A 292 -24.01 0.14 30.75
CA PHE A 292 -23.12 -0.62 29.88
C PHE A 292 -22.15 -1.50 30.67
N ILE A 293 -21.52 -0.97 31.73
CA ILE A 293 -20.64 -1.73 32.62
C ILE A 293 -21.44 -2.82 33.34
N ALA A 294 -22.67 -2.51 33.79
CA ALA A 294 -23.55 -3.45 34.45
C ALA A 294 -23.89 -4.66 33.56
N SER A 295 -23.95 -4.47 32.23
CA SER A 295 -24.22 -5.56 31.28
C SER A 295 -23.15 -6.66 31.24
N PHE A 296 -21.97 -6.42 31.84
CA PHE A 296 -20.87 -7.40 31.92
C PHE A 296 -20.68 -8.00 33.32
N ARG A 297 -21.50 -7.65 34.33
CA ARG A 297 -21.28 -8.04 35.74
C ARG A 297 -21.14 -9.55 35.98
N ASP A 298 -21.82 -10.36 35.19
CA ASP A 298 -21.85 -11.81 35.35
C ASP A 298 -20.63 -12.53 34.71
N MET A 299 -19.70 -11.78 34.11
CA MET A 299 -18.52 -12.33 33.43
C MET A 299 -17.26 -12.23 34.30
N PRO A 300 -16.32 -13.18 34.20
CA PRO A 300 -15.08 -13.14 34.98
C PRO A 300 -14.23 -11.89 34.71
N GLU A 301 -14.34 -11.30 33.52
CA GLU A 301 -13.61 -10.08 33.12
C GLU A 301 -14.34 -8.76 33.46
N ALA A 302 -15.45 -8.81 34.21
CA ALA A 302 -16.29 -7.64 34.49
C ALA A 302 -15.51 -6.45 35.09
N GLN A 303 -14.61 -6.72 36.04
CA GLN A 303 -13.81 -5.68 36.69
C GLN A 303 -12.81 -5.02 35.73
N GLN A 304 -12.16 -5.82 34.88
CA GLN A 304 -11.23 -5.31 33.87
C GLN A 304 -11.97 -4.49 32.80
N MET A 305 -13.17 -4.94 32.40
CA MET A 305 -14.04 -4.21 31.48
C MET A 305 -14.45 -2.86 32.07
N ALA A 306 -14.88 -2.83 33.34
CA ALA A 306 -15.26 -1.59 34.03
C ALA A 306 -14.11 -0.58 34.06
N TYR A 307 -12.92 -1.01 34.48
CA TYR A 307 -11.72 -0.19 34.50
C TYR A 307 -11.39 0.38 33.12
N TRP A 308 -11.44 -0.45 32.07
CA TRP A 308 -11.13 -0.02 30.71
C TRP A 308 -12.17 0.95 30.15
N VAL A 309 -13.46 0.69 30.37
CA VAL A 309 -14.53 1.58 29.91
C VAL A 309 -14.42 2.96 30.56
N GLU A 310 -14.13 3.04 31.86
CA GLU A 310 -13.90 4.30 32.56
C GLU A 310 -12.68 5.05 32.01
N LYS A 311 -11.58 4.34 31.75
CA LYS A 311 -10.37 4.91 31.15
C LYS A 311 -10.62 5.48 29.75
N ILE A 312 -11.42 4.79 28.94
CA ILE A 312 -11.84 5.26 27.61
C ILE A 312 -12.75 6.49 27.74
N ALA A 313 -13.73 6.44 28.64
CA ALA A 313 -14.67 7.54 28.88
C ALA A 313 -13.94 8.83 29.31
N ALA A 314 -12.93 8.71 30.18
CA ALA A 314 -12.10 9.84 30.61
C ALA A 314 -11.36 10.55 29.46
N ARG A 315 -11.12 9.86 28.34
CA ARG A 315 -10.48 10.43 27.14
C ARG A 315 -11.45 10.70 26.00
N ALA A 316 -12.73 10.35 26.15
CA ALA A 316 -13.72 10.43 25.08
C ALA A 316 -13.92 11.86 24.56
N GLU A 317 -13.84 12.89 25.42
CA GLU A 317 -13.92 14.31 25.00
C GLU A 317 -12.79 14.72 24.05
N VAL A 318 -11.57 14.22 24.28
CA VAL A 318 -10.39 14.52 23.45
C VAL A 318 -10.44 13.76 22.12
N ILE A 319 -11.06 12.58 22.15
CA ILE A 319 -11.23 11.67 21.02
C ILE A 319 -12.36 12.12 20.09
N LYS A 320 -13.44 12.66 20.66
CA LYS A 320 -14.61 13.18 19.93
C LYS A 320 -14.21 14.27 18.94
N GLY A 321 -14.89 14.27 17.79
CA GLY A 321 -14.71 15.27 16.74
C GLY A 321 -13.53 14.98 15.81
N ASN A 322 -13.86 14.59 14.58
CA ASN A 322 -12.91 14.29 13.51
C ASN A 322 -11.88 13.20 13.89
N TYR A 323 -12.36 12.09 14.44
CA TYR A 323 -11.54 10.91 14.72
C TYR A 323 -10.73 10.48 13.49
N PHE A 324 -11.45 10.32 12.36
CA PHE A 324 -10.88 10.16 11.04
C PHE A 324 -10.71 11.51 10.35
N CYS A 325 -9.49 11.81 9.91
CA CYS A 325 -9.11 13.12 9.39
C CYS A 325 -8.88 13.16 7.87
N GLY A 326 -8.80 12.01 7.20
CA GLY A 326 -8.74 11.95 5.74
C GLY A 326 -8.59 10.54 5.20
N PHE A 327 -8.91 10.38 3.91
CA PHE A 327 -8.75 9.12 3.18
C PHE A 327 -7.26 8.84 2.88
N SER A 328 -6.86 7.58 3.03
CA SER A 328 -5.48 7.11 2.83
C SER A 328 -5.35 5.76 2.16
N GLY A 329 -6.47 5.05 1.92
CA GLY A 329 -6.47 3.81 1.15
C GLY A 329 -5.84 3.96 -0.23
N GLN A 330 -5.66 2.84 -0.91
CA GLN A 330 -5.14 2.73 -2.27
C GLN A 330 -3.69 3.23 -2.37
N ALA A 331 -2.94 3.05 -1.29
CA ALA A 331 -1.59 3.57 -1.15
C ALA A 331 -1.45 5.08 -1.40
N ARG A 332 -2.50 5.90 -1.26
CA ARG A 332 -2.43 7.36 -1.49
C ARG A 332 -1.52 8.08 -0.52
N THR A 333 -1.34 7.52 0.68
CA THR A 333 -0.45 8.08 1.69
C THR A 333 0.62 7.08 2.09
N ARG A 334 1.86 7.56 2.11
CA ARG A 334 3.01 6.87 2.67
C ARG A 334 2.86 6.66 4.18
N PHE A 335 3.33 5.51 4.68
CA PHE A 335 3.29 5.18 6.11
C PHE A 335 1.89 5.17 6.74
N HIS A 336 0.86 4.84 5.95
CA HIS A 336 -0.47 4.55 6.48
C HIS A 336 -0.57 3.06 6.83
N TYR A 337 -0.97 2.75 8.06
CA TYR A 337 -1.02 1.36 8.57
C TYR A 337 -2.45 0.88 8.87
N GLY A 338 -3.42 1.80 8.85
CA GLY A 338 -4.83 1.53 9.15
C GLY A 338 -5.08 1.05 10.60
N ALA A 339 -6.35 1.04 11.01
CA ALA A 339 -6.75 0.56 12.33
C ALA A 339 -6.95 -0.96 12.37
N ALA A 340 -7.27 -1.58 11.23
CA ALA A 340 -7.76 -2.95 11.21
C ALA A 340 -6.69 -3.98 11.54
N TYR A 341 -5.44 -3.79 11.12
CA TYR A 341 -4.38 -4.74 11.43
C TYR A 341 -4.18 -4.96 12.93
N ALA A 342 -4.12 -3.87 13.71
CA ALA A 342 -3.94 -3.94 15.15
C ALA A 342 -5.12 -4.62 15.83
N ILE A 343 -6.35 -4.18 15.49
CA ILE A 343 -7.58 -4.78 16.03
C ILE A 343 -7.64 -6.27 15.69
N LEU A 344 -7.42 -6.65 14.43
CA LEU A 344 -7.46 -8.04 13.98
C LEU A 344 -6.40 -8.90 14.66
N SER A 345 -5.15 -8.43 14.73
CA SER A 345 -4.08 -9.18 15.38
C SER A 345 -4.34 -9.39 16.87
N ASP A 346 -5.00 -8.43 17.53
CA ASP A 346 -5.26 -8.53 18.95
C ASP A 346 -6.43 -9.46 19.24
N ILE A 347 -7.55 -9.31 18.53
CA ILE A 347 -8.70 -10.20 18.70
C ILE A 347 -8.40 -11.65 18.28
N GLU A 348 -7.49 -11.84 17.30
CA GLU A 348 -7.00 -13.16 16.89
C GLU A 348 -6.34 -13.87 18.07
N LYS A 349 -5.47 -13.16 18.81
CA LYS A 349 -4.75 -13.70 19.96
C LYS A 349 -5.60 -13.78 21.22
N ALA A 350 -6.52 -12.84 21.42
CA ALA A 350 -7.34 -12.76 22.61
C ALA A 350 -8.44 -13.84 22.68
N TYR A 351 -9.04 -14.21 21.54
CA TYR A 351 -10.21 -15.11 21.55
C TYR A 351 -10.29 -16.04 20.33
N ILE A 352 -10.14 -15.49 19.12
CA ILE A 352 -10.51 -16.21 17.89
C ILE A 352 -9.59 -17.41 17.61
N SER A 353 -8.28 -17.29 17.85
CA SER A 353 -7.33 -18.39 17.57
C SER A 353 -7.49 -19.58 18.52
N GLU A 354 -7.94 -19.38 19.76
CA GLU A 354 -8.19 -20.44 20.73
C GLU A 354 -9.48 -21.22 20.38
N HIS A 355 -10.51 -20.52 19.94
CA HIS A 355 -11.81 -21.12 19.61
C HIS A 355 -11.91 -21.65 18.17
N GLY A 356 -11.06 -21.18 17.25
CA GLY A 356 -11.02 -21.70 15.88
C GLY A 356 -12.32 -21.50 15.11
N ARG A 357 -12.78 -22.52 14.36
CA ARG A 357 -14.09 -22.47 13.68
C ARG A 357 -15.22 -22.68 14.69
N GLY A 358 -16.26 -21.85 14.60
CA GLY A 358 -17.38 -21.84 15.55
C GLY A 358 -17.14 -20.90 16.72
N TRP A 359 -16.21 -19.94 16.61
CA TRP A 359 -15.88 -19.05 17.72
C TRP A 359 -17.07 -18.17 18.18
N LEU A 360 -18.16 -18.06 17.41
CA LEU A 360 -19.37 -17.33 17.80
C LEU A 360 -20.41 -18.20 18.54
N ASP A 361 -20.07 -19.44 18.91
CA ASP A 361 -21.00 -20.34 19.60
C ASP A 361 -21.54 -19.73 20.91
N ASN A 362 -20.71 -19.00 21.67
CA ASN A 362 -21.14 -18.16 22.81
C ASN A 362 -21.02 -16.66 22.48
N PRO A 363 -22.07 -16.01 21.95
CA PRO A 363 -21.97 -14.65 21.42
C PRO A 363 -21.76 -13.57 22.48
N ARG A 364 -22.14 -13.82 23.74
CA ARG A 364 -21.93 -12.88 24.84
C ARG A 364 -20.46 -12.83 25.25
N GLU A 365 -19.88 -14.00 25.49
CA GLU A 365 -18.47 -14.16 25.85
C GLU A 365 -17.56 -13.67 24.72
N ALA A 366 -17.82 -14.11 23.48
CA ALA A 366 -17.06 -13.68 22.32
C ALA A 366 -17.02 -12.16 22.20
N ARG A 367 -18.16 -11.47 22.35
CA ARG A 367 -18.20 -10.00 22.28
C ARG A 367 -17.44 -9.32 23.40
N ALA A 368 -17.56 -9.81 24.64
CA ALA A 368 -16.82 -9.24 25.76
C ALA A 368 -15.31 -9.35 25.53
N ALA A 369 -14.84 -10.53 25.10
CA ALA A 369 -13.44 -10.76 24.78
C ALA A 369 -12.95 -9.91 23.59
N LEU A 370 -13.77 -9.73 22.54
CA LEU A 370 -13.43 -8.87 21.40
C LEU A 370 -13.37 -7.38 21.76
N VAL A 371 -14.20 -6.92 22.71
CA VAL A 371 -14.18 -5.54 23.20
C VAL A 371 -12.95 -5.28 24.07
N LEU A 372 -12.64 -6.21 24.98
CA LEU A 372 -11.49 -6.11 25.89
C LEU A 372 -10.15 -6.26 25.14
N GLY A 373 -10.02 -7.31 24.33
CA GLY A 373 -8.77 -7.78 23.71
C GLY A 373 -7.61 -7.98 24.68
N GLN A 374 -6.36 -8.09 24.19
CA GLN A 374 -5.19 -8.20 25.07
C GLN A 374 -4.80 -6.81 25.58
N VAL A 375 -4.88 -6.64 26.90
CA VAL A 375 -4.67 -5.36 27.61
C VAL A 375 -3.24 -4.79 27.45
N ASP A 376 -2.29 -5.60 26.97
CA ASP A 376 -0.87 -5.25 26.90
C ASP A 376 -0.42 -4.57 25.61
N ARG A 377 -1.25 -4.48 24.56
CA ARG A 377 -0.80 -4.04 23.23
C ARG A 377 -1.71 -2.97 22.62
N GLY A 378 -1.13 -1.81 22.26
CA GLY A 378 -1.80 -0.79 21.43
C GLY A 378 -1.50 -0.97 19.94
N PHE A 379 -1.88 0.01 19.11
CA PHE A 379 -1.59 0.11 17.66
C PHE A 379 -0.09 -0.03 17.32
N THR A 380 0.42 -1.25 17.32
CA THR A 380 1.84 -1.56 17.08
C THR A 380 1.93 -2.58 15.94
N TRP A 381 2.51 -2.15 14.83
CA TRP A 381 2.39 -2.81 13.52
C TRP A 381 3.58 -3.73 13.16
N LEU A 382 4.76 -3.50 13.73
CA LEU A 382 5.93 -4.38 13.59
C LEU A 382 6.68 -4.35 14.92
N HIS A 383 6.72 -5.49 15.60
CA HIS A 383 7.49 -5.62 16.81
C HIS A 383 8.80 -6.30 16.46
N VAL A 384 9.90 -5.56 16.43
CA VAL A 384 11.22 -6.15 16.69
C VAL A 384 11.40 -5.99 18.19
N SER A 385 11.25 -7.09 18.92
CA SER A 385 11.48 -7.06 20.36
C SER A 385 12.94 -6.68 20.59
N SER A 386 13.16 -5.45 21.05
CA SER A 386 14.48 -4.98 21.47
C SER A 386 14.53 -4.78 22.98
N TYR A 387 13.66 -5.45 23.74
CA TYR A 387 13.79 -5.55 25.19
C TYR A 387 14.51 -6.87 25.51
N SER A 388 15.83 -6.82 25.47
CA SER A 388 16.67 -7.76 26.18
C SER A 388 17.53 -6.96 27.15
N THR A 389 17.21 -7.15 28.42
CA THR A 389 18.14 -6.98 29.52
C THR A 389 19.42 -7.77 29.20
N ILE A 390 20.45 -7.03 28.77
CA ILE A 390 21.90 -7.27 28.88
C ILE A 390 22.54 -8.57 28.32
N HIS A 391 21.84 -9.67 27.97
CA HIS A 391 22.55 -10.91 27.58
C HIS A 391 22.10 -11.72 26.34
N HIS A 392 21.21 -11.23 25.45
CA HIS A 392 20.87 -12.02 24.25
C HIS A 392 20.85 -11.27 22.91
N PRO A 393 21.34 -11.90 21.81
CA PRO A 393 21.48 -11.26 20.52
C PRO A 393 20.12 -11.07 19.82
N LEU A 394 20.05 -9.97 19.07
CA LEU A 394 19.00 -9.47 18.17
C LEU A 394 18.10 -10.56 17.54
N LYS A 395 16.78 -10.48 17.76
CA LYS A 395 15.78 -11.26 17.01
C LYS A 395 14.80 -10.37 16.23
N PRO A 396 14.78 -10.43 14.88
CA PRO A 396 13.74 -9.80 14.08
C PRO A 396 12.42 -10.58 14.21
N ALA A 397 11.42 -9.97 14.84
CA ALA A 397 10.05 -10.47 14.85
C ALA A 397 9.20 -9.77 13.76
N SER A 398 9.68 -9.80 12.50
CA SER A 398 8.80 -9.48 11.38
C SER A 398 7.86 -10.65 11.14
N ASP A 399 6.55 -10.41 11.24
CA ASP A 399 5.54 -11.35 10.74
C ASP A 399 5.86 -11.67 9.27
N GLY A 400 6.24 -12.91 8.95
CA GLY A 400 6.65 -13.30 7.58
C GLY A 400 5.60 -13.04 6.49
N ARG A 401 4.35 -12.78 6.91
CA ARG A 401 3.23 -12.36 6.05
C ARG A 401 3.45 -10.99 5.40
N GLN A 402 4.12 -10.05 6.08
CA GLN A 402 4.34 -8.70 5.55
C GLN A 402 5.42 -8.71 4.46
N PHE A 403 6.44 -9.53 4.63
CA PHE A 403 7.51 -9.70 3.65
C PHE A 403 7.00 -10.31 2.34
N TRP A 404 6.03 -11.23 2.42
CA TRP A 404 5.42 -11.83 1.23
C TRP A 404 4.77 -10.79 0.31
N GLN A 405 4.03 -9.80 0.84
CA GLN A 405 3.39 -8.78 0.01
C GLN A 405 4.41 -7.87 -0.70
N VAL A 406 5.51 -7.57 -0.02
CA VAL A 406 6.62 -6.81 -0.60
C VAL A 406 7.31 -7.62 -1.71
N LEU A 407 7.55 -8.92 -1.49
CA LEU A 407 8.09 -9.78 -2.54
C LEU A 407 7.14 -9.92 -3.73
N CYS A 408 5.85 -10.09 -3.48
CA CYS A 408 4.84 -10.12 -4.54
C CYS A 408 4.83 -8.83 -5.36
N SER A 409 4.92 -7.65 -4.74
CA SER A 409 4.93 -6.39 -5.49
C SER A 409 6.21 -6.23 -6.32
N ILE A 410 7.38 -6.63 -5.79
CA ILE A 410 8.63 -6.66 -6.54
C ILE A 410 8.51 -7.62 -7.73
N PHE A 411 7.95 -8.81 -7.52
CA PHE A 411 7.77 -9.81 -8.58
C PHE A 411 6.80 -9.33 -9.68
N LEU A 412 5.69 -8.69 -9.31
CA LEU A 412 4.70 -8.22 -10.29
C LEU A 412 5.24 -7.09 -11.17
N VAL A 413 5.91 -6.09 -10.58
CA VAL A 413 6.48 -4.97 -11.35
C VAL A 413 7.77 -5.40 -12.06
N GLY A 414 8.64 -6.09 -11.34
CA GLY A 414 9.93 -6.55 -11.84
C GLY A 414 9.79 -7.62 -12.92
N GLY A 415 8.90 -8.60 -12.75
CA GLY A 415 8.67 -9.65 -13.73
C GLY A 415 8.07 -9.13 -15.04
N THR A 416 7.07 -8.24 -14.96
CA THR A 416 6.49 -7.62 -16.17
C THR A 416 7.50 -6.70 -16.89
N SER A 417 8.29 -5.95 -16.13
CA SER A 417 9.37 -5.10 -16.66
C SER A 417 10.54 -5.91 -17.21
N ALA A 418 10.85 -7.06 -16.62
CA ALA A 418 11.92 -7.96 -17.06
C ALA A 418 11.61 -8.57 -18.44
N GLY A 419 10.36 -8.92 -18.73
CA GLY A 419 9.99 -9.41 -20.07
C GLY A 419 10.22 -8.36 -21.15
N ALA A 420 9.88 -7.10 -20.89
CA ALA A 420 10.19 -5.98 -21.79
C ALA A 420 11.70 -5.76 -21.95
N PHE A 421 12.45 -5.86 -20.86
CA PHE A 421 13.91 -5.77 -20.87
C PHE A 421 14.55 -6.87 -21.71
N VAL A 422 14.17 -8.14 -21.50
CA VAL A 422 14.69 -9.30 -22.25
C VAL A 422 14.43 -9.14 -23.75
N LEU A 423 13.21 -8.69 -24.11
CA LEU A 423 12.85 -8.48 -25.50
C LEU A 423 13.70 -7.37 -26.13
N SER A 424 13.77 -6.18 -25.52
CA SER A 424 14.55 -5.07 -26.08
C SER A 424 16.07 -5.27 -26.02
N TYR A 425 16.58 -6.07 -25.08
CA TYR A 425 18.03 -6.34 -24.96
C TYR A 425 18.55 -7.22 -26.09
N ASN A 426 17.70 -8.10 -26.60
CA ASN A 426 18.05 -9.08 -27.63
C ASN A 426 17.58 -8.70 -29.04
N THR A 427 16.92 -7.54 -29.22
CA THR A 427 16.22 -7.18 -30.47
C THR A 427 16.58 -5.77 -30.91
N PRO A 428 17.02 -5.60 -32.17
CA PRO A 428 18.33 -5.05 -32.49
C PRO A 428 18.53 -3.68 -31.84
N THR A 429 18.95 -3.74 -30.59
CA THR A 429 19.77 -2.76 -29.88
C THR A 429 20.76 -3.62 -29.10
N VAL A 430 22.05 -3.43 -29.36
CA VAL A 430 23.10 -4.34 -28.93
C VAL A 430 23.34 -4.22 -27.43
N GLY A 431 22.62 -5.00 -26.62
CA GLY A 431 22.76 -5.01 -25.17
C GLY A 431 22.04 -3.85 -24.47
N LEU A 432 22.76 -3.12 -23.60
CA LEU A 432 22.18 -2.07 -22.77
C LEU A 432 22.09 -0.73 -23.51
N GLY A 433 21.06 -0.54 -24.34
CA GLY A 433 20.79 0.69 -25.06
C GLY A 433 19.88 1.67 -24.30
N CYS A 434 19.47 2.76 -24.97
CA CYS A 434 18.59 3.77 -24.36
C CYS A 434 17.23 3.19 -23.89
N ARG A 435 16.69 2.19 -24.59
CA ARG A 435 15.39 1.58 -24.27
C ARG A 435 15.50 0.66 -23.05
N THR A 436 16.39 -0.33 -23.12
CA THR A 436 16.62 -1.29 -22.03
C THR A 436 17.20 -0.64 -20.78
N GLY A 437 18.15 0.28 -20.93
CA GLY A 437 18.65 1.11 -19.85
C GLY A 437 17.55 2.00 -19.25
N GLY A 438 16.64 2.50 -20.08
CA GLY A 438 15.44 3.21 -19.66
C GLY A 438 14.56 2.41 -18.71
N TYR A 439 14.19 1.18 -19.09
CA TYR A 439 13.41 0.27 -18.22
C TYR A 439 14.15 -0.10 -16.94
N LEU A 440 15.47 -0.32 -17.03
CA LEU A 440 16.30 -0.63 -15.86
C LEU A 440 16.34 0.54 -14.86
N ILE A 441 16.54 1.78 -15.33
CA ILE A 441 16.53 2.98 -14.48
C ILE A 441 15.18 3.10 -13.77
N PHE A 442 14.07 2.93 -14.48
CA PHE A 442 12.74 2.99 -13.88
C PHE A 442 12.58 1.98 -12.73
N PHE A 443 12.98 0.73 -12.97
CA PHE A 443 12.88 -0.34 -11.98
C PHE A 443 13.81 -0.10 -10.78
N VAL A 444 15.06 0.30 -11.01
CA VAL A 444 16.04 0.58 -9.95
C VAL A 444 15.56 1.74 -9.07
N VAL A 445 15.06 2.83 -9.65
CA VAL A 445 14.52 3.95 -8.88
C VAL A 445 13.29 3.51 -8.07
N ALA A 446 12.39 2.72 -8.65
CA ALA A 446 11.23 2.17 -7.93
C ALA A 446 11.65 1.26 -6.76
N LEU A 447 12.70 0.46 -6.93
CA LEU A 447 13.24 -0.42 -5.89
C LEU A 447 13.92 0.40 -4.77
N VAL A 448 14.71 1.41 -5.12
CA VAL A 448 15.33 2.34 -4.14
C VAL A 448 14.25 3.05 -3.33
N LEU A 449 13.17 3.52 -3.97
CA LEU A 449 12.04 4.14 -3.29
C LEU A 449 11.37 3.21 -2.28
N LEU A 450 11.22 1.91 -2.61
CA LEU A 450 10.70 0.90 -1.69
C LEU A 450 11.66 0.67 -0.52
N LEU A 451 12.94 0.38 -0.81
CA LEU A 451 13.95 0.08 0.23
C LEU A 451 14.13 1.26 1.18
N ALA A 452 14.16 2.48 0.66
CA ALA A 452 14.21 3.69 1.46
C ALA A 452 12.92 3.86 2.30
N GLU A 453 11.74 3.50 1.79
CA GLU A 453 10.51 3.52 2.59
C GLU A 453 10.60 2.57 3.79
N ILE A 454 11.05 1.35 3.56
CA ILE A 454 11.25 0.33 4.59
C ILE A 454 12.29 0.81 5.61
N ALA A 455 13.42 1.36 5.15
CA ALA A 455 14.49 1.85 6.02
C ALA A 455 14.04 3.04 6.88
N VAL A 456 13.35 4.01 6.28
CA VAL A 456 12.80 5.16 7.01
C VAL A 456 11.75 4.71 8.01
N TRP A 457 10.90 3.78 7.61
CA TRP A 457 9.92 3.22 8.53
C TRP A 457 10.59 2.55 9.73
N TRP A 458 11.58 1.69 9.46
CA TRP A 458 12.37 1.01 10.48
C TRP A 458 13.02 1.99 11.46
N GLY A 459 13.73 2.99 10.94
CA GLY A 459 14.46 3.98 11.73
C GLY A 459 13.59 4.98 12.49
N THR A 460 12.32 5.14 12.12
CA THR A 460 11.39 6.09 12.76
C THR A 460 10.28 5.42 13.58
N SER A 461 10.31 4.09 13.71
CA SER A 461 9.31 3.36 14.49
C SER A 461 9.36 3.80 15.98
N PRO A 462 8.23 4.20 16.59
CA PRO A 462 8.19 4.83 17.93
C PRO A 462 8.48 3.87 19.09
N LEU A 463 8.73 2.59 18.82
CA LEU A 463 8.95 1.55 19.84
C LEU A 463 10.28 1.66 20.59
N ARG A 464 11.17 2.60 20.23
CA ARG A 464 12.47 2.71 20.91
C ARG A 464 12.41 3.42 22.26
N LYS A 465 11.32 4.14 22.63
CA LYS A 465 11.20 4.87 23.91
C LYS A 465 9.74 4.99 24.40
N HIS A 466 9.18 3.90 24.93
CA HIS A 466 7.80 3.83 25.44
C HIS A 466 7.53 4.79 26.63
N GLU A 467 8.54 5.07 27.46
CA GLU A 467 8.38 5.88 28.69
C GLU A 467 8.37 7.39 28.43
N GLN A 468 9.29 7.91 27.61
CA GLN A 468 9.38 9.36 27.30
C GLN A 468 8.17 9.91 26.54
N PHE A 469 7.33 9.04 25.99
CA PHE A 469 6.14 9.40 25.21
C PHE A 469 4.91 9.62 26.09
N HIS A 470 4.71 8.78 27.10
CA HIS A 470 3.59 8.90 28.05
C HIS A 470 3.63 10.24 28.80
N GLU A 471 4.81 10.65 29.27
CA GLU A 471 5.03 11.95 29.93
C GLU A 471 4.64 13.14 29.02
N ARG A 472 4.99 13.08 27.73
CA ARG A 472 4.66 14.16 26.78
C ARG A 472 3.19 14.18 26.39
N LEU A 473 2.54 13.01 26.35
CA LEU A 473 1.10 12.91 26.05
C LEU A 473 0.26 13.49 27.19
N GLU A 474 0.69 13.28 28.44
CA GLU A 474 0.10 13.94 29.60
C GLU A 474 0.30 15.45 29.55
N GLN A 475 1.51 15.92 29.23
CA GLN A 475 1.78 17.35 29.06
C GLN A 475 0.94 17.97 27.93
N TYR A 476 0.72 17.25 26.83
CA TYR A 476 -0.11 17.72 25.70
C TYR A 476 -1.59 17.79 26.07
N THR A 477 -2.12 16.76 26.74
CA THR A 477 -3.51 16.71 27.20
C THR A 477 -3.81 17.83 28.20
N ARG A 478 -2.89 18.10 29.14
CA ARG A 478 -2.99 19.24 30.08
C ARG A 478 -3.00 20.59 29.35
N ARG A 479 -2.20 20.74 28.28
CA ARG A 479 -2.14 21.98 27.46
C ARG A 479 -3.36 22.18 26.56
N LEU A 480 -4.05 21.12 26.18
CA LEU A 480 -5.29 21.20 25.39
C LEU A 480 -6.50 21.58 26.23
N ALA A 481 -6.51 21.19 27.51
CA ALA A 481 -7.50 21.63 28.50
C ALA A 481 -7.38 23.15 28.79
N SER A 482 -6.18 23.73 28.69
CA SER A 482 -5.97 25.19 28.76
C SER A 482 -6.33 25.86 27.44
N ARG A 483 -7.50 26.50 27.38
CA ARG A 483 -8.22 26.99 26.20
C ARG A 483 -7.60 28.21 25.46
N HIS A 484 -6.26 28.39 25.40
CA HIS A 484 -5.71 29.61 24.79
C HIS A 484 -4.37 29.57 24.06
N HIS A 485 -3.84 28.41 23.63
CA HIS A 485 -2.61 28.42 22.83
C HIS A 485 -2.65 27.50 21.61
N ARG A 486 -2.41 28.09 20.44
CA ARG A 486 -2.08 27.35 19.21
C ARG A 486 -0.85 26.48 19.47
N PRO A 487 -0.87 25.19 19.12
CA PRO A 487 0.25 24.29 19.43
C PRO A 487 1.46 24.62 18.55
N LYS A 488 2.59 24.97 19.19
CA LYS A 488 3.93 24.78 18.61
C LYS A 488 4.29 23.30 18.82
N HIS A 489 4.47 22.56 17.73
CA HIS A 489 4.48 21.10 17.71
C HIS A 489 5.74 20.43 18.25
N THR A 490 5.52 19.21 18.75
CA THR A 490 6.42 18.28 19.44
C THR A 490 7.31 17.49 18.48
N SER A 491 8.60 17.42 18.80
CA SER A 491 9.62 16.66 18.07
C SER A 491 9.76 15.23 18.61
N LEU A 492 9.67 14.23 17.74
CA LEU A 492 10.08 12.85 18.07
C LEU A 492 11.63 12.75 17.93
N PRO A 493 12.36 12.20 18.92
CA PRO A 493 13.80 12.03 18.85
C PRO A 493 14.16 10.71 18.16
N GLY A 494 15.15 10.75 17.27
CA GLY A 494 15.65 9.55 16.57
C GLY A 494 16.70 9.84 15.50
N LEU A 495 16.72 11.07 14.97
CA LEU A 495 17.78 11.59 14.10
C LEU A 495 18.07 13.06 14.47
N ALA A 496 18.70 13.28 15.63
CA ALA A 496 19.04 14.63 16.08
C ALA A 496 20.18 15.26 15.24
N SER A 497 21.13 14.45 14.76
CA SER A 497 22.32 14.92 14.04
C SER A 497 22.05 15.55 12.65
N PRO A 498 21.15 15.03 11.79
CA PRO A 498 20.87 15.67 10.50
C PRO A 498 19.87 16.83 10.59
N LYS A 499 19.09 16.96 11.69
CA LYS A 499 18.08 18.02 11.82
C LYS A 499 18.68 19.41 12.04
N SER A 500 19.79 19.52 12.78
CA SER A 500 20.45 20.80 13.02
C SER A 500 21.04 21.36 11.72
N THR A 501 21.81 20.55 10.98
CA THR A 501 22.36 20.91 9.67
C THR A 501 21.27 21.27 8.66
N LEU A 502 20.14 20.56 8.71
CA LEU A 502 19.00 20.81 7.84
C LEU A 502 18.22 22.07 8.23
N SER A 503 18.01 22.33 9.52
CA SER A 503 17.39 23.57 10.00
C SER A 503 18.21 24.80 9.59
N TYR A 504 19.54 24.67 9.57
CA TYR A 504 20.46 25.68 9.07
C TYR A 504 20.29 25.90 7.55
N MET A 505 20.26 24.83 6.75
CA MET A 505 20.00 24.91 5.30
C MET A 505 18.62 25.51 4.97
N LEU A 506 17.58 25.12 5.70
CA LEU A 506 16.22 25.69 5.57
C LEU A 506 16.19 27.16 5.94
N GLY A 507 16.95 27.61 6.94
CA GLY A 507 17.10 29.03 7.29
C GLY A 507 17.82 29.84 6.19
N MET A 508 18.80 29.24 5.52
CA MET A 508 19.48 29.85 4.38
C MET A 508 18.53 29.99 3.17
N ILE A 509 17.75 28.94 2.88
CA ILE A 509 16.73 28.95 1.82
C ILE A 509 15.60 29.92 2.15
N GLU A 510 15.13 29.97 3.40
CA GLU A 510 14.14 30.95 3.87
C GLU A 510 14.61 32.37 3.58
N SER A 511 15.88 32.67 3.88
CA SER A 511 16.48 33.97 3.62
C SER A 511 16.56 34.28 2.12
N ALA A 512 17.01 33.32 1.30
CA ALA A 512 17.11 33.49 -0.16
C ALA A 512 15.74 33.67 -0.85
N VAL A 513 14.77 32.79 -0.54
CA VAL A 513 13.42 32.83 -1.10
C VAL A 513 12.69 34.09 -0.66
N THR A 514 12.85 34.52 0.60
CA THR A 514 12.26 35.77 1.08
C THR A 514 12.84 36.96 0.33
N GLN A 515 14.15 37.00 0.05
CA GLN A 515 14.74 38.10 -0.73
C GLN A 515 14.25 38.09 -2.20
N LEU A 516 14.24 36.92 -2.85
CA LEU A 516 13.76 36.74 -4.22
C LEU A 516 12.28 37.09 -4.40
N ALA A 517 11.41 36.62 -3.50
CA ALA A 517 9.98 36.91 -3.57
C ALA A 517 9.65 38.38 -3.28
N MET A 518 10.49 39.07 -2.49
CA MET A 518 10.30 40.48 -2.13
C MET A 518 10.82 41.44 -3.20
N PHE A 519 11.74 41.00 -4.07
CA PHE A 519 12.32 41.81 -5.15
C PHE A 519 11.26 42.38 -6.12
N PRO A 520 10.36 41.58 -6.74
CA PRO A 520 9.33 42.11 -7.64
C PRO A 520 8.27 42.96 -6.91
N LEU A 521 7.94 42.63 -5.65
CA LEU A 521 7.02 43.40 -4.80
C LEU A 521 7.59 44.77 -4.36
N ARG A 522 8.92 44.92 -4.36
CA ARG A 522 9.59 46.22 -4.13
C ARG A 522 9.57 47.10 -5.37
N ILE A 523 9.55 46.52 -6.57
CA ILE A 523 9.63 47.24 -7.84
C ILE A 523 8.24 47.70 -8.34
N LEU A 524 7.17 46.90 -8.14
CA LEU A 524 5.83 47.31 -8.57
C LEU A 524 5.24 48.45 -7.69
N PRO A 525 4.76 49.56 -8.29
CA PRO A 525 4.03 50.59 -7.56
C PRO A 525 2.61 50.13 -7.21
N SER A 526 2.26 50.14 -5.92
CA SER A 526 0.91 49.78 -5.44
C SER A 526 0.53 50.56 -4.19
N LYS A 527 -0.72 51.07 -4.12
CA LYS A 527 -1.26 51.82 -2.98
C LYS A 527 -1.27 51.05 -1.64
N SER A 528 -1.14 49.71 -1.68
CA SER A 528 -1.13 48.83 -0.49
C SER A 528 0.22 48.11 -0.25
N LYS A 529 1.32 48.68 -0.74
CA LYS A 529 2.67 48.07 -0.75
C LYS A 529 3.11 47.54 0.62
N LYS A 530 3.07 48.35 1.68
CA LYS A 530 3.52 47.95 3.03
C LYS A 530 2.73 46.75 3.57
N LYS A 531 1.39 46.80 3.50
CA LYS A 531 0.51 45.73 3.98
C LYS A 531 0.69 44.41 3.22
N LYS A 532 0.83 44.47 1.88
CA LYS A 532 1.10 43.28 1.05
C LYS A 532 2.48 42.68 1.34
N LEU A 533 3.48 43.53 1.55
CA LEU A 533 4.84 43.11 1.84
C LEU A 533 4.94 42.41 3.20
N GLU A 534 4.34 42.98 4.24
CA GLU A 534 4.28 42.39 5.59
C GLU A 534 3.46 41.11 5.61
N ALA A 535 2.30 41.07 4.94
CA ALA A 535 1.49 39.86 4.84
C ALA A 535 2.21 38.73 4.10
N THR A 536 2.94 39.04 3.03
CA THR A 536 3.71 38.04 2.27
C THR A 536 4.91 37.54 3.07
N ARG A 537 5.63 38.44 3.77
CA ARG A 537 6.73 38.06 4.66
C ARG A 537 6.24 37.21 5.83
N ALA A 538 5.11 37.56 6.44
CA ALA A 538 4.51 36.77 7.51
C ALA A 538 4.08 35.38 7.01
N ARG A 539 3.46 35.30 5.83
CA ARG A 539 3.11 34.01 5.20
C ARG A 539 4.33 33.15 4.89
N LEU A 540 5.41 33.73 4.36
CA LEU A 540 6.66 33.01 4.07
C LEU A 540 7.29 32.50 5.37
N LYS A 541 7.44 33.36 6.38
CA LYS A 541 7.96 32.96 7.70
C LYS A 541 7.12 31.87 8.35
N ASP A 542 5.79 32.00 8.32
CA ASP A 542 4.87 31.00 8.86
C ASP A 542 4.98 29.66 8.09
N HIS A 543 5.15 29.74 6.76
CA HIS A 543 5.36 28.55 5.92
C HIS A 543 6.70 27.84 6.24
N PHE A 544 7.80 28.57 6.36
CA PHE A 544 9.11 28.01 6.70
C PHE A 544 9.17 27.51 8.15
N ALA A 545 8.55 28.21 9.10
CA ALA A 545 8.39 27.73 10.46
C ALA A 545 7.56 26.44 10.52
N THR A 546 6.53 26.31 9.67
CA THR A 546 5.76 25.08 9.54
C THR A 546 6.60 23.95 8.96
N LEU A 547 7.47 24.23 7.99
CA LEU A 547 8.39 23.25 7.38
C LEU A 547 9.46 22.75 8.38
N GLN A 548 10.04 23.65 9.18
CA GLN A 548 11.02 23.31 10.21
C GLN A 548 10.42 22.42 11.33
N ASN A 549 9.12 22.58 11.60
CA ASN A 549 8.40 21.82 12.62
C ASN A 549 7.84 20.47 12.12
N LEU A 550 8.16 20.05 10.90
CA LEU A 550 7.69 18.77 10.37
C LEU A 550 8.33 17.58 11.08
N THR A 551 7.56 16.50 11.22
CA THR A 551 8.10 15.19 11.63
C THR A 551 9.13 14.71 10.60
N THR A 552 10.10 13.90 11.03
CA THR A 552 11.14 13.33 10.14
C THR A 552 10.54 12.62 8.92
N ARG A 553 9.46 11.85 9.14
CA ARG A 553 8.69 11.19 8.08
C ARG A 553 8.12 12.17 7.07
N ASN A 554 7.48 13.24 7.53
CA ASN A 554 6.89 14.26 6.66
C ASN A 554 7.96 15.03 5.89
N TRP A 555 9.13 15.26 6.50
CA TRP A 555 10.25 15.91 5.82
C TRP A 555 10.81 15.02 4.70
N LEU A 556 11.16 13.77 5.02
CA LEU A 556 11.64 12.80 4.01
C LEU A 556 10.63 12.59 2.89
N GLN A 557 9.33 12.56 3.22
CA GLN A 557 8.27 12.51 2.23
C GLN A 557 8.36 13.66 1.23
N ARG A 558 8.50 14.91 1.70
CA ARG A 558 8.51 16.08 0.82
C ARG A 558 9.84 16.30 0.10
N ALA A 559 10.97 16.05 0.76
CA ALA A 559 12.29 16.41 0.26
C ALA A 559 12.97 15.28 -0.53
N PHE A 560 12.67 14.01 -0.22
CA PHE A 560 13.32 12.87 -0.85
C PHE A 560 12.33 12.05 -1.69
N PHE A 561 11.23 11.59 -1.09
CA PHE A 561 10.33 10.66 -1.76
C PHE A 561 9.53 11.31 -2.89
N THR A 562 8.85 12.44 -2.64
CA THR A 562 8.03 13.09 -3.68
C THR A 562 8.84 13.52 -4.90
N PRO A 563 10.01 14.16 -4.78
CA PRO A 563 10.83 14.52 -5.95
C PRO A 563 11.27 13.29 -6.75
N LEU A 564 11.68 12.21 -6.08
CA LEU A 564 12.13 10.99 -6.75
C LEU A 564 10.96 10.21 -7.39
N GLU A 565 9.77 10.21 -6.77
CA GLU A 565 8.53 9.73 -7.39
C GLU A 565 8.19 10.54 -8.65
N CYS A 566 8.27 11.88 -8.58
CA CYS A 566 8.05 12.75 -9.74
C CYS A 566 9.06 12.49 -10.85
N PHE A 567 10.33 12.32 -10.51
CA PHE A 567 11.37 11.97 -11.47
C PHE A 567 11.05 10.63 -12.15
N ASN A 568 10.69 9.60 -11.38
CA ASN A 568 10.42 8.28 -11.93
C ASN A 568 9.13 8.25 -12.77
N MET A 569 8.10 8.99 -12.38
CA MET A 569 6.89 9.18 -13.19
C MET A 569 7.22 9.89 -14.50
N ALA A 570 7.96 11.01 -14.45
CA ALA A 570 8.38 11.74 -15.63
C ALA A 570 9.25 10.86 -16.55
N TRP A 571 10.10 10.02 -15.96
CA TRP A 571 10.91 9.05 -16.68
C TRP A 571 10.04 8.01 -17.40
N ALA A 572 9.04 7.43 -16.73
CA ALA A 572 8.11 6.50 -17.37
C ALA A 572 7.34 7.17 -18.54
N CYS A 573 6.83 8.39 -18.33
CA CYS A 573 6.16 9.15 -19.39
C CYS A 573 7.11 9.45 -20.56
N TYR A 574 8.37 9.81 -20.26
CA TYR A 574 9.40 10.02 -21.28
C TYR A 574 9.67 8.75 -22.08
N LEU A 575 9.78 7.58 -21.45
CA LEU A 575 9.99 6.31 -22.16
C LEU A 575 8.85 6.03 -23.12
N ILE A 576 7.60 6.14 -22.67
CA ILE A 576 6.41 5.91 -23.50
C ILE A 576 6.40 6.88 -24.68
N PHE A 577 6.59 8.18 -24.41
CA PHE A 577 6.57 9.21 -25.44
C PHE A 577 7.71 9.05 -26.45
N ALA A 578 8.95 8.91 -25.98
CA ALA A 578 10.14 8.75 -26.81
C ALA A 578 10.08 7.48 -27.68
N GLN A 579 9.53 6.40 -27.15
CA GLN A 579 9.33 5.16 -27.89
C GLN A 579 8.24 5.30 -28.96
N THR A 580 7.11 5.93 -28.61
CA THR A 580 5.98 6.17 -29.51
C THR A 580 6.39 6.98 -30.74
N ILE A 581 7.22 8.01 -30.59
CA ILE A 581 7.66 8.86 -31.72
C ILE A 581 8.92 8.36 -32.44
N GLY A 582 9.59 7.33 -31.92
CA GLY A 582 10.87 6.85 -32.46
C GLY A 582 12.08 7.73 -32.11
N ALA A 583 12.04 8.47 -31.00
CA ALA A 583 13.16 9.32 -30.57
C ALA A 583 14.43 8.54 -30.23
N PHE A 584 14.31 7.23 -29.95
CA PHE A 584 15.43 6.33 -29.73
C PHE A 584 16.11 5.85 -31.03
N ASN A 585 15.63 6.25 -32.21
CA ASN A 585 16.27 5.93 -33.48
C ASN A 585 17.35 6.97 -33.81
N ASN A 586 18.45 6.93 -33.06
CA ASN A 586 19.63 7.77 -33.29
C ASN A 586 20.90 6.94 -33.08
N CYS A 587 22.04 7.44 -33.54
CA CYS A 587 23.30 6.72 -33.43
C CYS A 587 23.66 6.38 -31.98
N ALA A 588 23.33 7.21 -30.99
CA ALA A 588 23.68 6.95 -29.58
C ALA A 588 22.91 5.77 -28.99
N CYS A 589 21.63 5.65 -29.33
CA CYS A 589 20.74 4.62 -28.82
C CYS A 589 20.85 3.31 -29.60
N MET A 590 21.04 3.39 -30.92
CA MET A 590 21.20 2.21 -31.78
C MET A 590 22.54 1.51 -31.58
N THR A 591 23.60 2.26 -31.28
CA THR A 591 24.93 1.69 -31.02
C THR A 591 25.12 1.17 -29.59
N SER A 592 24.19 1.47 -28.67
CA SER A 592 24.20 0.99 -27.29
C SER A 592 25.50 1.31 -26.53
N THR A 593 25.67 2.57 -26.14
CA THR A 593 26.89 3.08 -25.48
C THR A 593 26.87 3.00 -23.96
N TRP A 594 25.78 2.53 -23.32
CA TRP A 594 25.62 2.66 -21.87
C TRP A 594 26.33 1.56 -21.06
N ALA A 595 26.73 0.44 -21.69
CA ALA A 595 27.49 -0.63 -21.04
C ALA A 595 28.68 -1.07 -21.89
N GLY A 596 29.62 -1.82 -21.29
CA GLY A 596 30.82 -2.32 -21.98
C GLY A 596 30.56 -3.36 -23.08
N VAL A 597 29.31 -3.81 -23.24
CA VAL A 597 28.86 -4.67 -24.35
C VAL A 597 27.98 -3.82 -25.26
N GLY A 598 28.48 -3.49 -26.45
CA GLY A 598 27.86 -2.55 -27.39
C GLY A 598 28.91 -1.67 -28.08
N GLY A 599 28.50 -0.50 -28.57
CA GLY A 599 29.36 0.48 -29.23
C GLY A 599 29.36 0.45 -30.77
N TYR A 600 28.48 -0.36 -31.37
CA TYR A 600 28.43 -0.56 -32.81
C TYR A 600 27.01 -0.61 -33.36
N LEU A 601 26.85 -0.29 -34.66
CA LEU A 601 25.61 -0.43 -35.40
C LEU A 601 25.86 -1.34 -36.60
N ASP A 602 25.04 -2.38 -36.77
CA ASP A 602 25.07 -3.21 -37.97
C ASP A 602 23.98 -2.74 -38.96
N PHE A 603 24.39 -2.26 -40.13
CA PHE A 603 23.48 -1.75 -41.15
C PHE A 603 22.63 -2.84 -41.83
N THR A 604 22.97 -4.11 -41.67
CA THR A 604 22.16 -5.22 -42.21
C THR A 604 21.08 -5.69 -41.25
N GLN A 605 21.23 -5.42 -39.95
CA GLN A 605 20.34 -5.95 -38.91
C GLN A 605 19.66 -4.88 -38.03
N PHE A 606 19.86 -3.58 -38.31
CA PHE A 606 19.28 -2.51 -37.49
C PHE A 606 17.73 -2.47 -37.52
N ASN A 607 17.10 -2.90 -38.62
CA ASN A 607 15.65 -2.86 -38.79
C ASN A 607 15.00 -4.24 -38.63
N ILE A 608 15.68 -5.28 -39.10
CA ILE A 608 15.21 -6.67 -39.02
C ILE A 608 16.36 -7.52 -38.50
N ALA A 609 16.17 -8.15 -37.35
CA ALA A 609 17.15 -9.07 -36.78
C ALA A 609 16.95 -10.49 -37.32
N ASN A 610 17.93 -11.00 -38.07
CA ASN A 610 17.85 -12.30 -38.76
C ASN A 610 18.40 -13.49 -37.92
N GLY A 611 18.62 -13.29 -36.62
CA GLY A 611 19.19 -14.33 -35.75
C GLY A 611 18.20 -15.42 -35.38
N SER A 612 18.60 -16.69 -35.47
CA SER A 612 17.75 -17.85 -35.09
C SER A 612 17.38 -17.91 -33.59
N LEU A 613 18.03 -17.09 -32.75
CA LEU A 613 17.72 -16.97 -31.32
C LEU A 613 16.72 -15.84 -31.01
N VAL A 614 16.46 -14.92 -31.95
CA VAL A 614 15.59 -13.75 -31.73
C VAL A 614 14.18 -14.20 -31.34
N GLU A 615 13.63 -15.16 -32.07
CA GLU A 615 12.32 -15.74 -31.78
C GLU A 615 12.25 -16.31 -30.36
N LYS A 616 13.29 -17.04 -29.93
CA LYS A 616 13.34 -17.63 -28.57
C LYS A 616 13.31 -16.55 -27.48
N TYR A 617 14.04 -15.46 -27.66
CA TYR A 617 14.04 -14.36 -26.70
C TYR A 617 12.72 -13.59 -26.67
N TRP A 618 12.05 -13.45 -27.82
CA TRP A 618 10.72 -12.84 -27.89
C TRP A 618 9.68 -13.70 -27.16
N ILE A 619 9.71 -15.01 -27.39
CA ILE A 619 8.89 -15.98 -26.64
C ILE A 619 9.17 -15.86 -25.15
N GLN A 620 10.45 -15.86 -24.75
CA GLN A 620 10.83 -15.76 -23.34
C GLN A 620 10.32 -14.47 -22.69
N GLY A 621 10.58 -13.31 -23.30
CA GLY A 621 10.15 -12.01 -22.76
C GLY A 621 8.62 -11.91 -22.66
N THR A 622 7.92 -12.34 -23.70
CA THR A 622 6.44 -12.33 -23.75
C THR A 622 5.85 -13.29 -22.74
N ALA A 623 6.35 -14.54 -22.66
CA ALA A 623 5.86 -15.54 -21.74
C ALA A 623 6.08 -15.13 -20.27
N ILE A 624 7.25 -14.58 -19.93
CA ILE A 624 7.51 -14.09 -18.56
C ILE A 624 6.46 -13.05 -18.16
N THR A 625 6.26 -12.02 -18.98
CA THR A 625 5.31 -10.96 -18.65
C THR A 625 3.86 -11.45 -18.62
N CYS A 626 3.43 -12.25 -19.61
CA CYS A 626 2.07 -12.78 -19.65
C CYS A 626 1.78 -13.71 -18.48
N VAL A 627 2.71 -14.58 -18.08
CA VAL A 627 2.56 -15.46 -16.92
C VAL A 627 2.50 -14.64 -15.63
N VAL A 628 3.43 -13.70 -15.42
CA VAL A 628 3.44 -12.85 -14.23
C VAL A 628 2.17 -12.01 -14.12
N MET A 629 1.73 -11.40 -15.23
CA MET A 629 0.51 -10.62 -15.28
C MET A 629 -0.72 -11.49 -15.04
N GLY A 630 -0.82 -12.65 -15.69
CA GLY A 630 -1.93 -13.59 -15.52
C GLY A 630 -2.03 -14.12 -14.08
N LEU A 631 -0.91 -14.48 -13.46
CA LEU A 631 -0.85 -14.87 -12.06
C LEU A 631 -1.26 -13.72 -11.13
N GLY A 632 -0.78 -12.50 -11.41
CA GLY A 632 -1.13 -11.29 -10.65
C GLY A 632 -2.63 -10.99 -10.71
N MET A 633 -3.20 -10.89 -11.92
CA MET A 633 -4.63 -10.65 -12.12
C MET A 633 -5.48 -11.78 -11.53
N GLY A 634 -5.08 -13.04 -11.75
CA GLY A 634 -5.76 -14.21 -11.21
C GLY A 634 -5.79 -14.22 -9.68
N TYR A 635 -4.66 -13.92 -9.02
CA TYR A 635 -4.59 -13.78 -7.56
C TYR A 635 -5.52 -12.68 -7.05
N ILE A 636 -5.55 -11.53 -7.73
CA ILE A 636 -6.37 -10.39 -7.33
C ILE A 636 -7.87 -10.69 -7.47
N VAL A 637 -8.29 -11.28 -8.59
CA VAL A 637 -9.68 -11.72 -8.80
C VAL A 637 -10.05 -12.78 -7.78
N LEU A 638 -9.15 -13.70 -7.48
CA LEU A 638 -9.38 -14.72 -6.47
C LEU A 638 -9.61 -14.09 -5.09
N GLU A 639 -8.73 -13.19 -4.63
CA GLU A 639 -8.91 -12.48 -3.36
C GLU A 639 -10.22 -11.68 -3.32
N TRP A 640 -10.64 -11.07 -4.44
CA TRP A 640 -11.94 -10.41 -4.55
C TRP A 640 -13.12 -11.36 -4.36
N LEU A 641 -13.13 -12.50 -5.06
CA LEU A 641 -14.20 -13.50 -4.94
C LEU A 641 -14.28 -14.08 -3.51
N MET A 642 -13.13 -14.27 -2.88
CA MET A 642 -13.02 -14.87 -1.53
C MET A 642 -13.58 -13.97 -0.42
N GLN A 643 -13.57 -12.65 -0.63
CA GLN A 643 -14.11 -11.66 0.30
C GLN A 643 -15.49 -11.11 -0.12
N ALA A 644 -16.00 -11.48 -1.30
CA ALA A 644 -17.21 -10.91 -1.88
C ALA A 644 -18.43 -10.99 -0.95
N HIS A 645 -18.61 -12.11 -0.24
CA HIS A 645 -19.73 -12.33 0.69
C HIS A 645 -19.85 -11.29 1.82
N LEU A 646 -18.74 -10.62 2.17
CA LEU A 646 -18.73 -9.57 3.19
C LEU A 646 -19.25 -8.23 2.64
N SER A 647 -19.10 -8.05 1.33
CA SER A 647 -19.41 -6.83 0.58
C SER A 647 -20.75 -6.87 -0.17
N THR A 648 -21.35 -8.04 -0.35
CA THR A 648 -22.65 -8.20 -1.01
C THR A 648 -23.77 -7.60 -0.15
N GLU A 649 -24.57 -6.72 -0.75
CA GLU A 649 -25.70 -6.03 -0.13
C GLU A 649 -26.81 -7.01 0.27
N ASP A 650 -27.34 -7.76 -0.70
CA ASP A 650 -28.36 -8.79 -0.46
C ASP A 650 -27.79 -9.91 0.41
N TYR A 651 -28.47 -10.18 1.52
CA TYR A 651 -28.05 -11.17 2.48
C TYR A 651 -28.11 -12.60 1.93
N ASN A 652 -29.11 -12.94 1.13
CA ASN A 652 -29.27 -14.27 0.56
C ASN A 652 -28.16 -14.57 -0.45
N ASP A 653 -27.86 -13.60 -1.32
CA ASP A 653 -26.76 -13.68 -2.27
C ASP A 653 -25.40 -13.76 -1.54
N ALA A 654 -25.25 -13.00 -0.45
CA ALA A 654 -24.05 -13.08 0.38
C ALA A 654 -23.86 -14.50 0.97
N MET A 655 -24.94 -15.13 1.44
CA MET A 655 -24.88 -16.49 2.00
C MET A 655 -24.65 -17.55 0.91
N ALA A 656 -25.21 -17.37 -0.29
CA ALA A 656 -24.87 -18.18 -1.45
C ALA A 656 -23.37 -18.05 -1.78
N GLY A 657 -22.86 -16.82 -1.86
CA GLY A 657 -21.44 -16.53 -2.08
C GLY A 657 -20.55 -17.17 -1.01
N LEU A 658 -20.91 -17.10 0.27
CA LEU A 658 -20.19 -17.75 1.36
C LEU A 658 -20.13 -19.27 1.18
N ARG A 659 -21.24 -19.92 0.78
CA ARG A 659 -21.27 -21.36 0.48
C ARG A 659 -20.30 -21.72 -0.66
N HIS A 660 -20.24 -20.90 -1.71
CA HIS A 660 -19.29 -21.09 -2.81
C HIS A 660 -17.83 -20.93 -2.35
N VAL A 661 -17.53 -19.88 -1.57
CA VAL A 661 -16.19 -19.65 -1.00
C VAL A 661 -15.75 -20.82 -0.13
N ARG A 662 -16.63 -21.36 0.70
CA ARG A 662 -16.37 -22.53 1.54
C ARG A 662 -16.04 -23.78 0.72
N ARG A 663 -16.83 -24.08 -0.32
CA ARG A 663 -16.55 -25.19 -1.25
C ARG A 663 -15.21 -25.00 -1.97
N PHE A 664 -14.95 -23.79 -2.46
CA PHE A 664 -13.71 -23.46 -3.14
C PHE A 664 -12.49 -23.61 -2.22
N ARG A 665 -12.55 -23.10 -0.98
CA ARG A 665 -11.50 -23.27 0.04
C ARG A 665 -11.25 -24.73 0.37
N ARG A 666 -12.31 -25.54 0.44
CA ARG A 666 -12.20 -26.99 0.64
C ARG A 666 -11.48 -27.67 -0.53
N PHE A 667 -11.86 -27.34 -1.77
CA PHE A 667 -11.24 -27.93 -2.96
C PHE A 667 -9.77 -27.51 -3.11
N THR A 668 -9.45 -26.25 -2.86
CA THR A 668 -8.09 -25.69 -2.97
C THR A 668 -7.23 -25.90 -1.73
N TYR A 669 -7.75 -26.56 -0.69
CA TYR A 669 -7.01 -26.78 0.56
C TYR A 669 -5.70 -27.53 0.32
N TRP A 670 -5.70 -28.53 -0.56
CA TRP A 670 -4.51 -29.32 -0.89
C TRP A 670 -3.43 -28.50 -1.62
N VAL A 671 -3.83 -27.53 -2.45
CA VAL A 671 -2.91 -26.62 -3.17
C VAL A 671 -2.21 -25.65 -2.21
N ARG A 672 -2.78 -25.40 -1.03
CA ARG A 672 -2.17 -24.56 0.02
C ARG A 672 -1.24 -25.33 0.96
N TYR A 673 -1.22 -26.67 0.88
CA TYR A 673 -0.33 -27.50 1.69
C TYR A 673 1.15 -27.30 1.34
N PRO A 674 1.57 -27.22 0.06
CA PRO A 674 2.96 -26.91 -0.29
C PRO A 674 3.40 -25.53 0.18
N SER A 675 2.53 -24.51 0.13
CA SER A 675 2.90 -23.15 0.54
C SER A 675 3.00 -22.99 2.06
N SER A 676 2.17 -23.71 2.84
CA SER A 676 2.36 -23.79 4.30
C SER A 676 3.61 -24.59 4.67
N LEU A 677 3.95 -25.62 3.90
CA LEU A 677 5.18 -26.41 4.06
C LEU A 677 6.43 -25.60 3.70
N LEU A 678 6.37 -24.79 2.64
CA LEU A 678 7.43 -23.89 2.21
C LEU A 678 7.60 -22.72 3.19
N ALA A 679 6.51 -22.17 3.73
CA ALA A 679 6.56 -21.19 4.81
C ALA A 679 7.16 -21.78 6.11
N SER A 680 6.83 -23.03 6.42
CA SER A 680 7.40 -23.77 7.57
C SER A 680 8.88 -24.10 7.34
N PHE A 681 9.26 -24.46 6.12
CA PHE A 681 10.65 -24.69 5.72
C PHE A 681 11.48 -23.41 5.79
N MET A 682 10.95 -22.30 5.26
CA MET A 682 11.58 -20.98 5.38
C MET A 682 11.69 -20.55 6.84
N ALA A 683 10.67 -20.80 7.67
CA ALA A 683 10.72 -20.52 9.10
C ALA A 683 11.79 -21.37 9.81
N LYS A 684 11.92 -22.66 9.46
CA LYS A 684 12.97 -23.56 9.96
C LYS A 684 14.36 -23.16 9.48
N MET A 685 14.53 -22.75 8.22
CA MET A 685 15.80 -22.21 7.68
C MET A 685 16.21 -20.92 8.38
N LEU A 686 15.28 -19.98 8.54
CA LEU A 686 15.50 -18.75 9.31
C LEU A 686 15.79 -19.05 10.80
N GLY A 687 15.20 -20.12 11.35
CA GLY A 687 15.49 -20.58 12.70
C GLY A 687 16.84 -21.29 12.86
N ALA A 688 17.25 -22.06 11.86
CA ALA A 688 18.56 -22.71 11.78
C ALA A 688 19.69 -21.68 11.64
N CYS A 689 19.45 -20.57 10.94
CA CYS A 689 20.35 -19.41 10.90
C CYS A 689 20.34 -18.57 12.19
N GLN A 690 19.72 -19.02 13.28
CA GLN A 690 19.53 -18.30 14.56
C GLN A 690 18.81 -16.94 14.46
N ILE A 691 18.22 -16.61 13.31
CA ILE A 691 17.47 -15.36 13.08
C ILE A 691 16.08 -15.45 13.73
N ARG A 692 15.55 -16.66 13.97
CA ARG A 692 14.19 -16.87 14.51
C ARG A 692 14.18 -18.00 15.56
N ARG A 693 13.72 -17.74 16.78
CA ARG A 693 13.34 -18.82 17.73
C ARG A 693 11.84 -18.71 17.93
N ASP A 694 11.14 -19.84 17.88
CA ASP A 694 9.69 -19.95 17.86
C ASP A 694 9.03 -18.97 18.82
N SER A 695 8.31 -18.01 18.26
CA SER A 695 7.28 -17.29 18.99
C SER A 695 6.01 -18.13 18.85
N ASP A 696 5.39 -18.44 19.97
CA ASP A 696 4.10 -19.12 20.12
C ASP A 696 2.94 -18.27 19.58
N THR A 697 3.04 -17.78 18.34
CA THR A 697 1.98 -17.04 17.67
C THR A 697 0.97 -18.05 17.14
N ARG A 698 0.01 -18.40 17.99
CA ARG A 698 -1.23 -19.06 17.57
C ARG A 698 -1.92 -18.15 16.54
N VAL A 699 -2.05 -18.67 15.32
CA VAL A 699 -2.60 -17.95 14.18
C VAL A 699 -3.78 -18.74 13.67
N LEU A 700 -4.88 -18.06 13.39
CA LEU A 700 -6.06 -18.70 12.84
C LEU A 700 -5.76 -19.20 11.42
N VAL A 701 -5.82 -20.51 11.24
CA VAL A 701 -5.75 -21.17 9.94
C VAL A 701 -7.15 -21.64 9.60
N TRP A 702 -7.54 -21.47 8.34
CA TRP A 702 -8.84 -21.94 7.89
C TRP A 702 -8.95 -23.46 8.09
N SER A 703 -9.97 -23.88 8.84
CA SER A 703 -10.32 -25.28 9.07
C SER A 703 -11.76 -25.55 8.62
N LYS A 704 -12.05 -26.81 8.28
CA LYS A 704 -13.43 -27.28 8.04
C LYS A 704 -14.10 -27.72 9.35
N GLU A 705 -13.36 -28.45 10.17
CA GLU A 705 -13.84 -29.03 11.42
C GLU A 705 -13.85 -27.99 12.54
N ARG A 706 -14.76 -28.17 13.50
CA ARG A 706 -14.71 -27.42 14.76
C ARG A 706 -13.43 -27.85 15.49
N THR A 707 -12.50 -26.92 15.62
CA THR A 707 -11.21 -27.14 16.28
C THR A 707 -11.30 -26.99 17.80
N TYR A 708 -12.34 -26.31 18.31
CA TYR A 708 -12.55 -26.15 19.73
C TYR A 708 -13.46 -27.26 20.28
N GLN A 709 -12.91 -28.06 21.19
CA GLN A 709 -13.66 -28.95 22.06
C GLN A 709 -13.49 -28.39 23.48
N PRO A 710 -14.54 -27.86 24.13
CA PRO A 710 -14.42 -27.42 25.51
C PRO A 710 -14.09 -28.64 26.38
N ALA A 711 -12.86 -28.70 26.91
CA ALA A 711 -12.51 -29.70 27.90
C ALA A 711 -13.26 -29.35 29.18
N VAL A 712 -14.21 -30.21 29.57
CA VAL A 712 -15.07 -30.07 30.76
C VAL A 712 -14.26 -29.81 32.06
N GLY A 713 -12.95 -30.09 32.08
CA GLY A 713 -12.06 -29.85 33.22
C GLY A 713 -11.26 -28.54 33.25
N GLN A 714 -11.11 -27.79 32.15
CA GLN A 714 -10.26 -26.57 32.15
C GLN A 714 -10.92 -25.35 32.82
N THR A 715 -12.24 -25.31 32.87
CA THR A 715 -13.00 -24.26 33.58
C THR A 715 -12.70 -24.28 35.08
N ILE A 716 -12.45 -25.47 35.65
CA ILE A 716 -12.14 -25.65 37.08
C ILE A 716 -10.69 -25.21 37.37
N VAL A 717 -9.74 -25.50 36.47
CA VAL A 717 -8.32 -25.12 36.63
C VAL A 717 -8.09 -23.62 36.40
N LYS A 718 -8.79 -22.99 35.45
CA LYS A 718 -8.77 -21.52 35.30
C LYS A 718 -9.40 -20.81 36.50
N LEU A 719 -10.45 -21.38 37.11
CA LEU A 719 -11.01 -20.86 38.36
C LEU A 719 -9.99 -20.95 39.52
N ALA A 720 -9.28 -22.07 39.63
CA ALA A 720 -8.31 -22.30 40.70
C ALA A 720 -7.08 -21.37 40.61
N ASN A 721 -6.54 -21.14 39.41
CA ASN A 721 -5.36 -20.28 39.21
C ASN A 721 -5.67 -18.77 39.35
N ASN A 722 -6.91 -18.34 39.05
CA ASN A 722 -7.28 -16.92 39.17
C ASN A 722 -7.60 -16.50 40.61
N VAL A 723 -7.88 -17.45 41.52
CA VAL A 723 -8.07 -17.17 42.96
C VAL A 723 -6.73 -16.90 43.67
N GLN A 724 -5.59 -17.35 43.12
CA GLN A 724 -4.27 -17.20 43.75
C GLN A 724 -3.53 -15.90 43.42
N HIS A 725 -4.05 -15.04 42.53
CA HIS A 725 -3.40 -13.79 42.14
C HIS A 725 -4.33 -12.57 42.26
N LEU A 726 -4.74 -12.24 43.48
CA LEU A 726 -5.23 -10.90 43.82
C LEU A 726 -4.55 -10.43 45.11
N PRO A 727 -3.89 -9.26 45.14
CA PRO A 727 -3.60 -8.59 46.40
C PRO A 727 -4.92 -8.03 46.95
N PHE A 728 -5.32 -8.50 48.13
CA PHE A 728 -6.43 -7.95 48.88
C PHE A 728 -6.12 -6.49 49.22
N TYR A 729 -6.89 -5.55 48.66
CA TYR A 729 -7.02 -4.21 49.22
C TYR A 729 -8.29 -4.21 50.07
N GLU A 730 -8.12 -4.28 51.38
CA GLU A 730 -9.17 -3.95 52.34
C GLU A 730 -9.54 -2.47 52.16
N VAL A 731 -10.83 -2.24 51.92
CA VAL A 731 -11.42 -0.91 51.97
C VAL A 731 -11.82 -0.70 53.42
N ASP A 732 -11.05 0.14 54.12
CA ASP A 732 -11.38 0.64 55.46
C ASP A 732 -12.74 1.35 55.42
N ARG A 733 -13.75 0.68 55.99
CA ARG A 733 -14.97 1.29 56.49
C ARG A 733 -14.97 0.99 57.97
N ASP A 734 -14.74 2.00 58.80
CA ASP A 734 -15.47 2.22 60.05
C ASP A 734 -14.98 3.51 60.70
N ALA A 735 -15.91 4.46 60.89
CA ALA A 735 -16.06 5.28 62.09
C ALA A 735 -16.91 6.53 61.79
N HIS A 736 -18.24 6.41 61.92
CA HIS A 736 -19.04 7.43 62.60
C HIS A 736 -20.41 6.87 63.04
N GLY A 737 -20.62 6.93 64.37
CA GLY A 737 -21.90 6.91 65.10
C GLY A 737 -22.27 5.56 65.72
N GLU A 738 -22.68 5.41 66.99
CA GLU A 738 -23.01 6.30 68.12
C GLU A 738 -23.20 5.40 69.35
N ALA A 739 -22.83 5.84 70.57
CA ALA A 739 -23.63 5.72 71.80
C ALA A 739 -22.85 6.16 73.07
N ILE A 740 -23.51 7.03 73.84
CA ILE A 740 -23.19 7.64 75.16
C ILE A 740 -22.41 8.96 75.08
#